data_AF-A0A385DC29-F1
#
_entry.id   AF-A0A385DC29-F1
#
_cell.length_a   1.000
_cell.length_b   1.000
_cell.length_c   1.000
_cell.angle_alpha   90.00
_cell.angle_beta   90.00
_cell.angle_gamma   90.00
#
_symmetry.space_group_name_H-M   'P 1'
#
loop_
_entity.id
_entity.type
_entity.pdbx_description
1 polymer ?
#
loop_
_entity_poly.entity_id
_entity_poly.type
_entity_poly.pdbx_seq_one_letter_code
_entity_poly.pdbx_strand_id
1 'polypeptide(L)'
;MSKNAPMTDDEQFRGGLTARIARFDRARARRSAGRADEERQRVLTDFPLAAWPRLELTRYALGPAETGREGSFCWSMEYGTDSFGSIRGGSAAKHIVYQERSGDWRIVPGGLRGLSAEAAWERVRREFVEAFEAVEAGEYERLDDLESLSYGQALSTKALAVYFPKEFVPVFSAAHLRHFTMLLGGRPESYASGARTWQANRDLLRLIRTYEEFSGWSLQEVVDFLYAFHDPRPQDRVVWKIAPGGRASLWDDCLQNGRIRIGWDEIGGLEQYESDQDLKAALDEYWPFSTGAHLRLARQMLAYRDLERGDVIVANRGKSEVLAVGTVREGYAYERRLPTHRHTVSVDWDVAYAQTFDAPRHAWQQTLAKVPASLMREIRRGRHADAPLLETVDPDASPVVASDELPDDVRRVCELLEHKGQVVLQGPPGTGKTRLALSVALALAGRADLIEAAADERAKMLRELSESPVQGAAAGAAQGSDPSPAAQLTVVTFHPSYGYEDFVEGFRPDTTASEAGLHLIRQDGVFLRVCRAAEESPEKTFLIVVDEINRGDLPRILGELITLLELDKRGCVSITLPTSRKTLTVPSNVRIIGTMNSADRSVSHIDSAIRRRFGFIDVQPDVDCLDGEIEGLGLASFLEGLNERLAAEFGPDHQLGQAYLLSDDRPLTTVEQLSHAFHHEIVPLVSDYCLGRPEQLREVLGQLVDDRSGRVVQTNPRDLPRILEKVFVTDSGDDRSEDRGRIGE
;
A
#
# COMPACT_ATOMS: atom_id res chain seq x y z
N MET A 1 11.47 4.98 -39.77
CA MET A 1 12.28 4.78 -38.55
C MET A 1 11.33 4.75 -37.37
N SER A 2 11.01 3.55 -36.89
CA SER A 2 10.04 3.32 -35.82
C SER A 2 10.58 3.87 -34.50
N LYS A 3 9.87 4.79 -33.85
CA LYS A 3 10.26 5.37 -32.56
C LYS A 3 9.80 4.42 -31.44
N ASN A 4 10.75 3.97 -30.62
CA ASN A 4 10.53 3.10 -29.47
C ASN A 4 9.58 3.75 -28.45
N ALA A 5 8.53 3.02 -28.07
CA ALA A 5 7.69 3.32 -26.91
C ALA A 5 8.52 3.24 -25.60
N PRO A 6 8.16 3.99 -24.54
CA PRO A 6 8.83 3.87 -23.25
C PRO A 6 8.62 2.47 -22.67
N MET A 7 9.70 1.89 -22.15
CA MET A 7 9.70 0.54 -21.61
C MET A 7 8.97 0.48 -20.26
N THR A 8 8.11 -0.51 -20.04
CA THR A 8 7.48 -0.78 -18.72
C THR A 8 8.52 -1.18 -17.66
N ASP A 9 8.20 -1.13 -16.36
CA ASP A 9 9.11 -1.59 -15.28
C ASP A 9 9.60 -3.03 -15.53
N ASP A 10 8.75 -3.90 -16.09
CA ASP A 10 9.09 -5.27 -16.50
C ASP A 10 10.06 -5.30 -17.69
N GLU A 11 9.95 -4.36 -18.62
CA GLU A 11 10.88 -4.21 -19.74
C GLU A 11 12.24 -3.63 -19.28
N GLN A 12 12.24 -2.77 -18.27
CA GLN A 12 13.46 -2.28 -17.62
C GLN A 12 14.13 -3.34 -16.73
N PHE A 13 13.35 -4.23 -16.10
CA PHE A 13 13.87 -5.41 -15.41
C PHE A 13 14.64 -6.31 -16.38
N ARG A 14 13.97 -6.69 -17.48
CA ARG A 14 14.54 -7.55 -18.52
C ARG A 14 15.75 -6.90 -19.22
N GLY A 15 15.68 -5.61 -19.53
CA GLY A 15 16.79 -4.86 -20.15
C GLY A 15 18.05 -4.73 -19.29
N GLY A 16 17.95 -4.95 -17.98
CA GLY A 16 19.07 -4.91 -17.03
C GLY A 16 19.40 -6.25 -16.36
N LEU A 17 18.84 -7.36 -16.85
CA LEU A 17 18.93 -8.67 -16.20
C LEU A 17 20.38 -9.12 -15.98
N THR A 18 21.25 -9.00 -16.98
CA THR A 18 22.67 -9.35 -16.89
C THR A 18 23.41 -8.56 -15.81
N ALA A 19 23.12 -7.26 -15.69
CA ALA A 19 23.74 -6.39 -14.69
C ALA A 19 23.27 -6.72 -13.27
N ARG A 20 21.98 -7.07 -13.10
CA ARG A 20 21.43 -7.53 -11.81
C ARG A 20 22.04 -8.86 -11.39
N ILE A 21 22.15 -9.81 -12.33
CA ILE A 21 22.79 -11.11 -12.08
C ILE A 21 24.24 -10.93 -11.63
N ALA A 22 24.99 -9.99 -12.22
CA ALA A 22 26.37 -9.71 -11.80
C ALA A 22 26.48 -9.14 -10.37
N ARG A 23 25.42 -8.49 -9.85
CA ARG A 23 25.37 -7.91 -8.50
C ARG A 23 24.75 -8.85 -7.45
N PHE A 24 24.13 -9.95 -7.87
CA PHE A 24 23.45 -10.87 -6.97
C PHE A 24 24.44 -11.75 -6.21
N ASP A 25 24.25 -11.88 -4.88
CA ASP A 25 25.02 -12.82 -4.06
C ASP A 25 24.55 -14.26 -4.29
N ARG A 26 25.00 -14.81 -5.42
CA ARG A 26 24.73 -16.21 -5.80
C ARG A 26 25.32 -17.21 -4.80
N ALA A 27 26.39 -16.86 -4.08
CA ALA A 27 26.98 -17.76 -3.10
C ALA A 27 26.06 -17.96 -1.90
N ARG A 28 25.38 -16.91 -1.43
CA ARG A 28 24.32 -17.00 -0.41
C ARG A 28 23.13 -17.80 -0.92
N ALA A 29 22.66 -17.54 -2.14
CA ALA A 29 21.55 -18.27 -2.75
C ALA A 29 21.84 -19.78 -2.85
N ARG A 30 23.07 -20.18 -3.20
CA ARG A 30 23.49 -21.60 -3.19
C ARG A 30 23.42 -22.26 -1.82
N ARG A 31 23.80 -21.54 -0.76
CA ARG A 31 23.67 -22.04 0.62
C ARG A 31 22.21 -22.18 1.03
N SER A 32 21.35 -21.25 0.60
CA SER A 32 19.91 -21.32 0.77
C SER A 32 19.32 -22.56 0.07
N ALA A 33 19.69 -22.75 -1.20
CA ALA A 33 19.30 -23.91 -2.00
C ALA A 33 19.76 -25.25 -1.40
N GLY A 34 20.96 -25.31 -0.79
CA GLY A 34 21.43 -26.49 -0.07
C GLY A 34 20.53 -26.85 1.11
N ARG A 35 20.16 -25.87 1.95
CA ARG A 35 19.24 -26.09 3.09
C ARG A 35 17.83 -26.51 2.62
N ALA A 36 17.35 -25.89 1.55
CA ALA A 36 16.07 -26.24 0.93
C ALA A 36 16.08 -27.68 0.39
N ASP A 37 17.19 -28.13 -0.20
CA ASP A 37 17.37 -29.52 -0.63
C ASP A 37 17.39 -30.49 0.55
N GLU A 38 18.11 -30.17 1.63
CA GLU A 38 18.13 -30.98 2.86
C GLU A 38 16.74 -31.15 3.48
N GLU A 39 15.97 -30.06 3.57
CA GLU A 39 14.56 -30.09 4.01
C GLU A 39 13.71 -30.99 3.10
N ARG A 40 13.87 -30.85 1.79
CA ARG A 40 13.18 -31.70 0.80
C ARG A 40 13.53 -33.18 0.97
N GLN A 41 14.81 -33.52 1.12
CA GLN A 41 15.27 -34.90 1.30
C GLN A 41 14.71 -35.54 2.57
N ARG A 42 14.54 -34.76 3.65
CA ARG A 42 13.85 -35.24 4.86
C ARG A 42 12.42 -35.65 4.56
N VAL A 43 11.67 -34.82 3.82
CA VAL A 43 10.31 -35.20 3.39
C VAL A 43 10.32 -36.47 2.55
N LEU A 44 11.21 -36.60 1.57
CA LEU A 44 11.29 -37.80 0.72
C LEU A 44 11.62 -39.07 1.50
N THR A 45 12.38 -38.92 2.60
CA THR A 45 12.71 -40.02 3.50
C THR A 45 11.51 -40.44 4.34
N ASP A 46 10.77 -39.46 4.88
CA ASP A 46 9.61 -39.71 5.75
C ASP A 46 8.36 -40.14 4.97
N PHE A 47 8.25 -39.69 3.72
CA PHE A 47 7.11 -39.89 2.81
C PHE A 47 7.57 -40.29 1.40
N PRO A 48 8.17 -41.48 1.21
CA PRO A 48 8.62 -41.89 -0.11
C PRO A 48 7.44 -42.07 -1.07
N LEU A 49 7.64 -41.74 -2.35
CA LEU A 49 6.60 -41.78 -3.38
C LEU A 49 5.84 -43.13 -3.42
N ALA A 50 6.59 -44.24 -3.30
CA ALA A 50 6.05 -45.60 -3.29
C ALA A 50 5.13 -45.92 -2.09
N ALA A 51 5.18 -45.13 -1.01
CA ALA A 51 4.32 -45.32 0.16
C ALA A 51 2.99 -44.55 0.07
N TRP A 52 2.85 -43.59 -0.84
CA TRP A 52 1.65 -42.76 -0.97
C TRP A 52 0.34 -43.52 -1.16
N PRO A 53 0.26 -44.59 -1.99
CA PRO A 53 -0.97 -45.37 -2.12
C PRO A 53 -1.48 -45.97 -0.80
N ARG A 54 -0.60 -46.10 0.20
CA ARG A 54 -0.89 -46.66 1.54
C ARG A 54 -0.71 -45.63 2.66
N LEU A 55 -0.58 -44.35 2.34
CA LEU A 55 -0.39 -43.31 3.34
C LEU A 55 -1.66 -43.19 4.18
N GLU A 56 -1.51 -43.39 5.49
CA GLU A 56 -2.61 -43.30 6.46
C GLU A 56 -2.98 -41.83 6.72
N LEU A 57 -4.26 -41.56 7.01
CA LEU A 57 -4.77 -40.21 7.24
C LEU A 57 -4.01 -39.50 8.38
N THR A 58 -3.68 -40.22 9.45
CA THR A 58 -2.92 -39.69 10.59
C THR A 58 -1.47 -39.32 10.23
N ARG A 59 -0.89 -39.93 9.19
CA ARG A 59 0.43 -39.57 8.66
C ARG A 59 0.34 -38.42 7.65
N TYR A 60 -0.83 -38.12 7.11
CA TYR A 60 -1.05 -37.00 6.20
C TYR A 60 -1.44 -35.71 6.93
N ALA A 61 -2.53 -35.76 7.69
CA ALA A 61 -3.26 -34.58 8.14
C ALA A 61 -2.54 -33.81 9.25
N LEU A 62 -2.83 -32.51 9.33
CA LEU A 62 -2.57 -31.72 10.53
C LEU A 62 -3.64 -31.99 11.60
N GLY A 63 -3.25 -32.03 12.87
CA GLY A 63 -4.14 -32.32 13.99
C GLY A 63 -3.53 -31.97 15.36
N PRO A 64 -4.29 -32.10 16.45
CA PRO A 64 -3.80 -31.90 17.82
C PRO A 64 -2.69 -32.90 18.19
N ALA A 65 -1.86 -32.53 19.18
CA ALA A 65 -0.61 -33.24 19.50
C ALA A 65 -0.76 -34.74 19.85
N GLU A 66 -1.94 -35.19 20.29
CA GLU A 66 -2.22 -36.59 20.62
C GLU A 66 -2.29 -37.51 19.39
N THR A 67 -2.47 -36.97 18.18
CA THR A 67 -2.50 -37.72 16.91
C THR A 67 -1.24 -37.55 16.05
N GLY A 68 -0.16 -36.94 16.57
CA GLY A 68 1.14 -36.85 15.88
C GLY A 68 1.33 -35.59 15.03
N ARG A 69 1.13 -34.41 15.63
CA ARG A 69 1.28 -33.10 14.97
C ARG A 69 2.67 -32.89 14.35
N GLU A 70 3.73 -33.30 15.03
CA GLU A 70 5.11 -33.21 14.53
C GLU A 70 5.43 -34.47 13.73
N GLY A 71 5.55 -34.32 12.41
CA GLY A 71 5.91 -35.42 11.50
C GLY A 71 4.78 -35.98 10.63
N SER A 72 3.64 -35.29 10.51
CA SER A 72 2.67 -35.54 9.43
C SER A 72 3.09 -34.81 8.14
N PHE A 73 2.58 -35.26 6.99
CA PHE A 73 2.94 -34.69 5.69
C PHE A 73 2.58 -33.20 5.61
N CYS A 74 1.35 -32.83 5.98
CA CYS A 74 0.88 -31.45 5.99
C CYS A 74 1.74 -30.57 6.92
N TRP A 75 2.17 -31.09 8.08
CA TRP A 75 3.08 -30.38 8.97
C TRP A 75 4.46 -30.19 8.34
N SER A 76 5.03 -31.22 7.72
CA SER A 76 6.33 -31.11 7.05
C SER A 76 6.30 -30.12 5.87
N MET A 77 5.18 -30.06 5.14
CA MET A 77 4.97 -29.08 4.06
C MET A 77 4.82 -27.65 4.57
N GLU A 78 4.17 -27.44 5.72
CA GLU A 78 3.91 -26.10 6.24
C GLU A 78 5.04 -25.57 7.14
N TYR A 79 5.61 -26.42 8.00
CA TYR A 79 6.58 -26.02 9.01
C TYR A 79 7.97 -26.64 8.81
N GLY A 80 8.08 -27.77 8.12
CA GLY A 80 9.33 -28.52 7.95
C GLY A 80 10.15 -28.17 6.70
N THR A 81 9.65 -27.27 5.85
CA THR A 81 10.23 -26.93 4.53
C THR A 81 10.23 -25.42 4.28
N ASP A 82 10.66 -24.64 5.27
CA ASP A 82 10.67 -23.17 5.25
C ASP A 82 11.65 -22.61 4.20
N SER A 83 12.82 -23.22 4.07
CA SER A 83 13.83 -22.83 3.09
C SER A 83 13.41 -23.20 1.67
N PHE A 84 12.46 -24.14 1.51
CA PHE A 84 11.86 -24.56 0.24
C PHE A 84 10.50 -23.87 0.01
N GLY A 85 10.42 -22.56 0.22
CA GLY A 85 9.24 -21.72 -0.03
C GLY A 85 8.11 -21.89 0.99
N SER A 86 7.76 -20.83 1.71
CA SER A 86 6.71 -20.88 2.73
C SER A 86 5.30 -21.07 2.14
N ILE A 87 4.49 -21.89 2.81
CA ILE A 87 3.02 -21.92 2.67
C ILE A 87 2.33 -21.63 4.01
N ARG A 88 3.06 -21.04 4.97
CA ARG A 88 2.54 -20.59 6.27
C ARG A 88 1.64 -19.37 6.07
N GLY A 89 0.71 -19.17 7.00
CA GLY A 89 -0.33 -18.14 6.87
C GLY A 89 -1.50 -18.58 5.98
N GLY A 90 -2.59 -17.82 6.00
CA GLY A 90 -3.83 -18.15 5.26
C GLY A 90 -4.66 -19.29 5.87
N SER A 91 -5.62 -19.80 5.09
CA SER A 91 -6.60 -20.77 5.58
C SER A 91 -6.04 -22.19 5.74
N ALA A 92 -6.34 -22.87 6.85
CA ALA A 92 -6.13 -24.31 7.06
C ALA A 92 -6.90 -25.17 6.05
N ALA A 93 -7.86 -24.58 5.33
CA ALA A 93 -8.54 -25.22 4.21
C ALA A 93 -7.56 -25.74 3.14
N LYS A 94 -6.36 -25.15 3.03
CA LYS A 94 -5.29 -25.61 2.13
C LYS A 94 -4.87 -27.06 2.37
N HIS A 95 -5.15 -27.63 3.54
CA HIS A 95 -4.82 -29.02 3.88
C HIS A 95 -5.86 -30.04 3.39
N ILE A 96 -6.98 -29.57 2.83
CA ILE A 96 -8.07 -30.36 2.22
C ILE A 96 -8.84 -31.24 3.23
N VAL A 97 -8.13 -32.11 3.93
CA VAL A 97 -8.61 -32.93 5.05
C VAL A 97 -7.67 -32.74 6.23
N TYR A 98 -8.19 -32.17 7.32
CA TYR A 98 -7.41 -31.93 8.53
C TYR A 98 -8.27 -32.11 9.77
N GLN A 99 -7.61 -32.38 10.90
CA GLN A 99 -8.27 -32.53 12.18
C GLN A 99 -8.18 -31.20 12.93
N GLU A 100 -9.32 -30.69 13.37
CA GLU A 100 -9.35 -29.55 14.26
C GLU A 100 -8.81 -29.91 15.64
N ARG A 101 -8.45 -28.88 16.42
CA ARG A 101 -8.03 -29.07 17.82
C ARG A 101 -9.12 -29.69 18.73
N SER A 102 -10.38 -29.82 18.29
CA SER A 102 -11.48 -30.50 19.01
C SER A 102 -11.46 -32.01 18.80
N GLY A 103 -10.67 -32.50 17.83
CA GLY A 103 -10.69 -33.88 17.38
C GLY A 103 -11.63 -34.10 16.18
N ASP A 104 -12.45 -33.12 15.82
CA ASP A 104 -13.34 -33.21 14.66
C ASP A 104 -12.57 -33.09 13.34
N TRP A 105 -13.01 -33.86 12.35
CA TRP A 105 -12.44 -33.82 11.02
C TRP A 105 -13.12 -32.77 10.16
N ARG A 106 -12.30 -31.93 9.51
CA ARG A 106 -12.75 -30.99 8.48
C ARG A 106 -12.38 -31.51 7.11
N ILE A 107 -13.38 -31.46 6.23
CA ILE A 107 -13.29 -31.84 4.82
C ILE A 107 -13.73 -30.62 4.02
N VAL A 108 -12.79 -30.03 3.29
CA VAL A 108 -12.98 -28.74 2.62
C VAL A 108 -13.82 -28.89 1.34
N PRO A 109 -13.50 -29.83 0.43
CA PRO A 109 -14.22 -29.95 -0.84
C PRO A 109 -15.71 -30.23 -0.62
N GLY A 110 -16.57 -29.40 -1.21
CA GLY A 110 -18.03 -29.50 -1.07
C GLY A 110 -18.57 -30.88 -1.47
N GLY A 111 -18.05 -31.45 -2.56
CA GLY A 111 -18.42 -32.78 -3.06
C GLY A 111 -18.00 -33.95 -2.15
N LEU A 112 -17.13 -33.71 -1.16
CA LEU A 112 -16.71 -34.71 -0.17
C LEU A 112 -17.39 -34.51 1.19
N ARG A 113 -18.20 -33.45 1.36
CA ARG A 113 -18.93 -33.18 2.61
C ARG A 113 -19.98 -34.27 2.84
N GLY A 114 -19.95 -34.90 4.03
CA GLY A 114 -20.83 -36.01 4.40
C GLY A 114 -20.18 -37.40 4.34
N LEU A 115 -18.95 -37.51 3.83
CA LEU A 115 -18.13 -38.71 3.95
C LEU A 115 -17.45 -38.77 5.33
N SER A 116 -17.03 -39.98 5.75
CA SER A 116 -16.08 -40.08 6.86
C SER A 116 -14.73 -39.49 6.46
N ALA A 117 -13.93 -39.10 7.46
CA ALA A 117 -12.61 -38.54 7.23
C ALA A 117 -11.70 -39.49 6.44
N GLU A 118 -11.76 -40.78 6.75
CA GLU A 118 -11.00 -41.83 6.05
C GLU A 118 -11.46 -41.99 4.60
N ALA A 119 -12.77 -41.92 4.34
CA ALA A 119 -13.30 -42.02 2.98
C ALA A 119 -12.99 -40.76 2.14
N ALA A 120 -13.06 -39.57 2.74
CA ALA A 120 -12.62 -38.33 2.10
C ALA A 120 -11.11 -38.35 1.82
N TRP A 121 -10.31 -38.82 2.78
CA TRP A 121 -8.88 -39.01 2.61
C TRP A 121 -8.55 -40.00 1.50
N GLU A 122 -9.26 -41.12 1.39
CA GLU A 122 -9.02 -42.08 0.31
C GLU A 122 -9.16 -41.43 -1.07
N ARG A 123 -10.12 -40.52 -1.24
CA ARG A 123 -10.31 -39.75 -2.48
C ARG A 123 -9.18 -38.76 -2.71
N VAL A 124 -8.84 -37.95 -1.72
CA VAL A 124 -7.75 -36.97 -1.82
C VAL A 124 -6.40 -37.64 -2.07
N ARG A 125 -6.10 -38.74 -1.37
CA ARG A 125 -4.88 -39.54 -1.54
C ARG A 125 -4.79 -40.12 -2.96
N ARG A 126 -5.90 -40.58 -3.52
CA ARG A 126 -5.94 -41.10 -4.89
C ARG A 126 -5.59 -40.01 -5.90
N GLU A 127 -6.14 -38.81 -5.74
CA GLU A 127 -5.78 -37.68 -6.60
C GLU A 127 -4.31 -37.27 -6.44
N PHE A 128 -3.73 -37.32 -5.23
CA PHE A 128 -2.28 -37.09 -5.06
C PHE A 128 -1.44 -38.13 -5.82
N VAL A 129 -1.77 -39.42 -5.72
CA VAL A 129 -1.08 -40.49 -6.46
C VAL A 129 -1.22 -40.26 -7.96
N GLU A 130 -2.43 -39.96 -8.44
CA GLU A 130 -2.68 -39.65 -9.84
C GLU A 130 -1.89 -38.42 -10.31
N ALA A 131 -1.79 -37.39 -9.48
CA ALA A 131 -1.01 -36.19 -9.78
C ALA A 131 0.49 -36.52 -9.93
N PHE A 132 1.03 -37.39 -9.07
CA PHE A 132 2.42 -37.82 -9.16
C PHE A 132 2.68 -38.65 -10.41
N GLU A 133 1.81 -39.61 -10.71
CA GLU A 133 1.90 -40.43 -11.93
C GLU A 133 1.80 -39.57 -13.20
N ALA A 134 0.90 -38.58 -13.20
CA ALA A 134 0.75 -37.64 -14.31
C ALA A 134 2.03 -36.81 -14.54
N VAL A 135 2.69 -36.34 -13.47
CA VAL A 135 3.95 -35.61 -13.60
C VAL A 135 5.10 -36.52 -14.04
N GLU A 136 5.19 -37.76 -13.54
CA GLU A 136 6.18 -38.74 -14.01
C GLU A 136 6.01 -39.07 -15.50
N ALA A 137 4.77 -39.14 -15.97
CA ALA A 137 4.44 -39.38 -17.38
C ALA A 137 4.58 -38.12 -18.27
N GLY A 138 4.75 -36.93 -17.68
CA GLY A 138 4.72 -35.66 -18.40
C GLY A 138 3.34 -35.25 -18.92
N GLU A 139 2.27 -35.84 -18.38
CA GLU A 139 0.86 -35.66 -18.77
C GLU A 139 0.16 -34.61 -17.89
N TYR A 140 0.71 -33.40 -17.83
CA TYR A 140 0.29 -32.39 -16.86
C TYR A 140 -1.15 -31.88 -17.04
N GLU A 141 -1.75 -32.07 -18.22
CA GLU A 141 -3.17 -31.72 -18.47
C GLU A 141 -4.11 -32.53 -17.55
N ARG A 142 -3.71 -33.74 -17.15
CA ARG A 142 -4.48 -34.58 -16.21
C ARG A 142 -4.60 -33.97 -14.81
N LEU A 143 -3.72 -33.03 -14.46
CA LEU A 143 -3.82 -32.30 -13.19
C LEU A 143 -5.07 -31.40 -13.15
N ASP A 144 -5.60 -31.00 -14.31
CA ASP A 144 -6.73 -30.07 -14.41
C ASP A 144 -8.07 -30.76 -14.18
N ASP A 145 -8.10 -32.09 -14.16
CA ASP A 145 -9.29 -32.89 -13.85
C ASP A 145 -9.39 -33.23 -12.34
N LEU A 146 -8.35 -32.94 -11.54
CA LEU A 146 -8.28 -33.27 -10.12
C LEU A 146 -9.07 -32.26 -9.27
N GLU A 147 -10.33 -32.56 -8.98
CA GLU A 147 -11.25 -31.64 -8.30
C GLU A 147 -10.87 -31.39 -6.84
N SER A 148 -10.51 -32.43 -6.07
CA SER A 148 -10.23 -32.29 -4.64
C SER A 148 -8.95 -31.50 -4.38
N LEU A 149 -7.90 -31.70 -5.18
CA LEU A 149 -6.64 -30.97 -5.05
C LEU A 149 -6.75 -29.49 -5.41
N SER A 150 -7.81 -29.08 -6.11
CA SER A 150 -8.06 -27.68 -6.48
C SER A 150 -8.43 -26.80 -5.29
N TYR A 151 -8.85 -27.38 -4.16
CA TYR A 151 -9.12 -26.67 -2.90
C TYR A 151 -7.84 -26.42 -2.08
N GLY A 152 -6.78 -27.19 -2.32
CA GLY A 152 -5.51 -27.14 -1.60
C GLY A 152 -4.34 -26.70 -2.46
N GLN A 153 -4.54 -25.77 -3.41
CA GLN A 153 -3.58 -25.57 -4.51
C GLN A 153 -2.15 -25.25 -4.07
N ALA A 154 -1.95 -24.50 -2.99
CA ALA A 154 -0.62 -24.21 -2.46
C ALA A 154 0.08 -25.46 -1.92
N LEU A 155 -0.64 -26.29 -1.15
CA LEU A 155 -0.14 -27.56 -0.63
C LEU A 155 0.13 -28.55 -1.78
N SER A 156 -0.83 -28.70 -2.69
CA SER A 156 -0.74 -29.61 -3.84
C SER A 156 0.45 -29.24 -4.73
N THR A 157 0.61 -27.95 -5.08
CA THR A 157 1.73 -27.48 -5.91
C THR A 157 3.07 -27.64 -5.17
N LYS A 158 3.12 -27.40 -3.85
CA LYS A 158 4.33 -27.62 -3.05
C LYS A 158 4.71 -29.10 -2.96
N ALA A 159 3.74 -29.99 -2.78
CA ALA A 159 3.96 -31.43 -2.81
C ALA A 159 4.58 -31.85 -4.15
N LEU A 160 4.00 -31.41 -5.27
CA LEU A 160 4.55 -31.66 -6.60
C LEU A 160 5.97 -31.11 -6.76
N ALA A 161 6.26 -29.91 -6.26
CA ALA A 161 7.62 -29.35 -6.29
C ALA A 161 8.62 -30.11 -5.42
N VAL A 162 8.18 -30.70 -4.31
CA VAL A 162 9.04 -31.51 -3.44
C VAL A 162 9.44 -32.83 -4.10
N TYR A 163 8.50 -33.54 -4.73
CA TYR A 163 8.80 -34.81 -5.42
C TYR A 163 9.44 -34.59 -6.79
N PHE A 164 9.10 -33.51 -7.47
CA PHE A 164 9.55 -33.19 -8.82
C PHE A 164 10.20 -31.79 -8.89
N PRO A 165 11.35 -31.58 -8.21
CA PRO A 165 11.97 -30.25 -8.03
C PRO A 165 12.50 -29.61 -9.32
N LYS A 166 12.48 -30.33 -10.45
CA LYS A 166 12.81 -29.79 -11.76
C LYS A 166 11.58 -29.33 -12.54
N GLU A 167 10.39 -29.79 -12.15
CA GLU A 167 9.14 -29.60 -12.88
C GLU A 167 8.27 -28.46 -12.32
N PHE A 168 8.60 -27.97 -11.12
CA PHE A 168 7.88 -26.87 -10.47
C PHE A 168 8.87 -25.89 -9.80
N VAL A 169 8.51 -24.60 -9.86
CA VAL A 169 9.25 -23.51 -9.21
C VAL A 169 8.86 -23.47 -7.72
N PRO A 170 9.78 -23.23 -6.76
CA PRO A 170 9.46 -23.15 -5.33
C PRO A 170 8.76 -21.83 -4.95
N VAL A 171 7.64 -21.53 -5.62
CA VAL A 171 6.75 -20.39 -5.38
C VAL A 171 5.31 -20.90 -5.42
N PHE A 172 4.60 -20.76 -4.30
CA PHE A 172 3.28 -21.37 -4.10
C PHE A 172 2.15 -20.36 -3.91
N SER A 173 2.47 -19.07 -3.88
CA SER A 173 1.51 -17.97 -3.90
C SER A 173 1.09 -17.66 -5.33
N ALA A 174 -0.20 -17.76 -5.64
CA ALA A 174 -0.73 -17.40 -6.95
C ALA A 174 -0.46 -15.94 -7.32
N ALA A 175 -0.45 -15.03 -6.33
CA ALA A 175 -0.10 -13.63 -6.55
C ALA A 175 1.36 -13.47 -6.96
N HIS A 176 2.28 -14.16 -6.27
CA HIS A 176 3.71 -14.08 -6.58
C HIS A 176 4.02 -14.74 -7.93
N LEU A 177 3.36 -15.85 -8.26
CA LEU A 177 3.48 -16.50 -9.57
C LEU A 177 3.08 -15.56 -10.71
N ARG A 178 1.94 -14.86 -10.59
CA ARG A 178 1.50 -13.86 -11.57
C ARG A 178 2.52 -12.73 -11.69
N HIS A 179 2.98 -12.20 -10.55
CA HIS A 179 3.96 -11.12 -10.50
C HIS A 179 5.25 -11.48 -11.25
N PHE A 180 5.89 -12.60 -10.89
CA PHE A 180 7.12 -13.03 -11.55
C PHE A 180 6.93 -13.42 -13.01
N THR A 181 5.75 -13.93 -13.38
CA THR A 181 5.41 -14.21 -14.78
C THR A 181 5.38 -12.92 -15.60
N MET A 182 4.76 -11.84 -15.09
CA MET A 182 4.78 -10.52 -15.76
C MET A 182 6.19 -9.95 -15.83
N LEU A 183 6.93 -10.03 -14.71
CA LEU A 183 8.29 -9.51 -14.59
C LEU A 183 9.23 -10.12 -15.64
N LEU A 184 9.08 -11.41 -15.92
CA LEU A 184 9.82 -12.12 -16.96
C LEU A 184 9.18 -12.02 -18.35
N GLY A 185 8.21 -11.12 -18.55
CA GLY A 185 7.62 -10.84 -19.86
C GLY A 185 6.53 -11.80 -20.34
N GLY A 186 6.04 -12.67 -19.45
CA GLY A 186 4.85 -13.49 -19.70
C GLY A 186 3.57 -12.67 -19.59
N ARG A 187 2.47 -13.22 -20.10
CA ARG A 187 1.14 -12.59 -20.08
C ARG A 187 0.17 -13.42 -19.23
N PRO A 188 0.06 -13.14 -17.92
CA PRO A 188 -0.85 -13.89 -17.05
C PRO A 188 -2.33 -13.58 -17.34
N GLU A 189 -2.65 -12.58 -18.15
CA GLU A 189 -4.03 -12.27 -18.59
C GLU A 189 -4.69 -13.40 -19.41
N SER A 190 -3.90 -14.40 -19.82
CA SER A 190 -4.42 -15.65 -20.41
C SER A 190 -5.04 -16.61 -19.39
N TYR A 191 -4.87 -16.34 -18.08
CA TYR A 191 -5.59 -17.02 -17.01
C TYR A 191 -6.98 -16.40 -16.86
N ALA A 192 -8.00 -17.04 -17.43
CA ALA A 192 -9.38 -16.79 -17.02
C ALA A 192 -9.53 -16.97 -15.49
N SER A 193 -10.65 -16.56 -14.90
CA SER A 193 -10.99 -16.66 -13.46
C SER A 193 -11.13 -18.12 -12.94
N GLY A 194 -10.21 -19.01 -13.31
CA GLY A 194 -10.20 -20.44 -13.00
C GLY A 194 -8.85 -21.14 -13.28
N ALA A 195 -7.77 -20.43 -13.62
CA ALA A 195 -6.46 -21.07 -13.80
C ALA A 195 -5.89 -21.58 -12.46
N ARG A 196 -5.41 -22.83 -12.45
CA ARG A 196 -4.91 -23.49 -11.25
C ARG A 196 -3.48 -23.07 -10.94
N THR A 197 -3.11 -23.00 -9.66
CA THR A 197 -1.79 -22.52 -9.19
C THR A 197 -0.62 -23.29 -9.83
N TRP A 198 -0.75 -24.59 -10.04
CA TRP A 198 0.27 -25.39 -10.72
C TRP A 198 0.43 -25.07 -12.21
N GLN A 199 -0.63 -24.64 -12.91
CA GLN A 199 -0.52 -24.18 -14.30
C GLN A 199 0.32 -22.90 -14.34
N ALA A 200 -0.02 -21.91 -13.51
CA ALA A 200 0.74 -20.67 -13.39
C ALA A 200 2.21 -20.93 -12.98
N ASN A 201 2.44 -21.90 -12.11
CA ASN A 201 3.79 -22.31 -11.69
C ASN A 201 4.60 -22.87 -12.87
N ARG A 202 4.00 -23.76 -13.67
CA ARG A 202 4.67 -24.33 -14.85
C ARG A 202 4.90 -23.31 -15.95
N ASP A 203 4.04 -22.32 -16.07
CA ASP A 203 4.22 -21.23 -17.02
C ASP A 203 5.41 -20.35 -16.65
N LEU A 204 5.53 -20.03 -15.37
CA LEU A 204 6.72 -19.37 -14.84
C LEU A 204 7.98 -20.22 -15.08
N LEU A 205 7.93 -21.54 -14.86
CA LEU A 205 9.05 -22.44 -15.15
C LEU A 205 9.46 -22.40 -16.63
N ARG A 206 8.48 -22.49 -17.54
CA ARG A 206 8.72 -22.43 -19.00
C ARG A 206 9.42 -21.12 -19.36
N LEU A 207 8.95 -20.02 -18.77
CA LEU A 207 9.52 -18.69 -19.00
C LEU A 207 10.94 -18.57 -18.45
N ILE A 208 11.19 -19.00 -17.20
CA ILE A 208 12.54 -19.05 -16.60
C ILE A 208 13.51 -19.81 -17.51
N ARG A 209 13.08 -20.95 -18.07
CA ARG A 209 13.91 -21.78 -18.97
C ARG A 209 14.23 -21.11 -20.31
N THR A 210 13.52 -20.06 -20.72
CA THR A 210 13.86 -19.30 -21.94
C THR A 210 15.02 -18.31 -21.76
N TYR A 211 15.40 -18.00 -20.52
CA TYR A 211 16.49 -17.08 -20.20
C TYR A 211 17.82 -17.82 -20.08
N GLU A 212 18.74 -17.59 -21.02
CA GLU A 212 20.08 -18.20 -21.00
C GLU A 212 20.91 -17.76 -19.79
N GLU A 213 20.62 -16.59 -19.22
CA GLU A 213 21.34 -16.04 -18.06
C GLU A 213 21.14 -16.85 -16.78
N PHE A 214 20.03 -17.60 -16.69
CA PHE A 214 19.77 -18.56 -15.61
C PHE A 214 20.32 -19.96 -15.90
N SER A 215 21.06 -20.15 -17.01
CA SER A 215 21.67 -21.44 -17.32
C SER A 215 22.64 -21.89 -16.23
N GLY A 216 22.43 -23.11 -15.74
CA GLY A 216 23.22 -23.69 -14.64
C GLY A 216 22.87 -23.15 -13.25
N TRP A 217 21.76 -22.43 -13.10
CA TRP A 217 21.18 -22.09 -11.79
C TRP A 217 20.13 -23.13 -11.41
N SER A 218 20.04 -23.45 -10.13
CA SER A 218 18.90 -24.16 -9.56
C SER A 218 17.67 -23.26 -9.54
N LEU A 219 16.47 -23.84 -9.58
CA LEU A 219 15.23 -23.06 -9.48
C LEU A 219 15.14 -22.26 -8.19
N GLN A 220 15.70 -22.79 -7.08
CA GLN A 220 15.78 -22.05 -5.82
C GLN A 220 16.68 -20.82 -5.92
N GLU A 221 17.85 -20.92 -6.57
CA GLU A 221 18.71 -19.75 -6.81
C GLU A 221 18.00 -18.68 -7.66
N VAL A 222 17.23 -19.10 -8.67
CA VAL A 222 16.46 -18.17 -9.51
C VAL A 222 15.36 -17.49 -8.70
N VAL A 223 14.64 -18.22 -7.87
CA VAL A 223 13.58 -17.66 -7.01
C VAL A 223 14.17 -16.68 -6.00
N ASP A 224 15.27 -17.04 -5.33
CA ASP A 224 15.97 -16.13 -4.40
C ASP A 224 16.41 -14.84 -5.11
N PHE A 225 16.85 -14.93 -6.37
CA PHE A 225 17.15 -13.77 -7.20
C PHE A 225 15.92 -12.91 -7.49
N LEU A 226 14.81 -13.52 -7.89
CA LEU A 226 13.56 -12.80 -8.19
C LEU A 226 13.06 -12.03 -6.96
N TYR A 227 13.02 -12.66 -5.79
CA TYR A 227 12.65 -12.00 -4.54
C TYR A 227 13.65 -10.92 -4.11
N ALA A 228 14.95 -11.09 -4.35
CA ALA A 228 15.95 -10.11 -3.95
C ALA A 228 15.84 -8.77 -4.72
N PHE A 229 15.35 -8.80 -5.95
CA PHE A 229 15.24 -7.59 -6.79
C PHE A 229 13.81 -7.08 -6.94
N HIS A 230 12.80 -7.94 -6.79
CA HIS A 230 11.39 -7.60 -6.91
C HIS A 230 10.56 -8.50 -5.99
N ASP A 231 10.66 -8.28 -4.68
CA ASP A 231 9.77 -8.94 -3.71
C ASP A 231 8.34 -8.37 -3.86
N PRO A 232 7.34 -9.19 -4.23
CA PRO A 232 5.95 -8.73 -4.32
C PRO A 232 5.32 -8.49 -2.94
N ARG A 233 5.98 -8.85 -1.84
CA ARG A 233 5.52 -8.53 -0.48
C ARG A 233 5.70 -7.03 -0.20
N PRO A 234 4.76 -6.38 0.53
CA PRO A 234 4.91 -4.98 0.92
C PRO A 234 6.23 -4.79 1.69
N GLN A 235 7.07 -3.84 1.26
CA GLN A 235 8.35 -3.56 1.92
C GLN A 235 8.18 -2.82 3.27
N ASP A 236 7.02 -2.19 3.48
CA ASP A 236 6.65 -1.53 4.74
C ASP A 236 5.98 -2.53 5.69
N ARG A 237 6.71 -3.00 6.70
CA ARG A 237 6.13 -3.85 7.76
C ARG A 237 5.17 -3.01 8.60
N VAL A 238 3.87 -3.27 8.42
CA VAL A 238 2.80 -2.54 9.11
C VAL A 238 2.93 -2.73 10.62
N VAL A 239 2.99 -1.63 11.35
CA VAL A 239 3.00 -1.64 12.82
C VAL A 239 1.57 -1.74 13.33
N TRP A 240 1.30 -2.73 14.17
CA TRP A 240 -0.03 -2.97 14.72
C TRP A 240 -0.13 -2.62 16.20
N LYS A 241 -1.20 -1.93 16.56
CA LYS A 241 -1.62 -1.69 17.93
C LYS A 241 -2.56 -2.81 18.34
N ILE A 242 -2.29 -3.45 19.48
CA ILE A 242 -3.11 -4.57 19.98
C ILE A 242 -3.35 -4.42 21.48
N ALA A 243 -4.63 -4.36 21.87
CA ALA A 243 -5.02 -4.34 23.29
C ALA A 243 -5.05 -5.76 23.88
N PRO A 244 -4.25 -6.08 24.91
CA PRO A 244 -4.30 -7.37 25.60
C PRO A 244 -5.50 -7.43 26.55
N GLY A 245 -6.71 -7.54 25.99
CA GLY A 245 -7.97 -7.55 26.73
C GLY A 245 -8.43 -6.18 27.24
N GLY A 246 -9.66 -6.13 27.77
CA GLY A 246 -10.26 -4.89 28.29
C GLY A 246 -9.42 -4.28 29.42
N ARG A 247 -8.98 -3.03 29.27
CA ARG A 247 -8.05 -2.35 30.19
C ARG A 247 -6.72 -3.11 30.41
N ALA A 248 -6.25 -3.83 29.39
CA ALA A 248 -5.03 -4.62 29.43
C ALA A 248 -5.03 -5.73 30.51
N SER A 249 -6.20 -6.29 30.82
CA SER A 249 -6.37 -7.35 31.82
C SER A 249 -5.55 -8.61 31.54
N LEU A 250 -5.11 -8.83 30.29
CA LEU A 250 -4.33 -10.00 29.87
C LEU A 250 -2.84 -9.72 29.79
N TRP A 251 -2.38 -8.51 30.12
CA TRP A 251 -1.00 -8.08 29.89
C TRP A 251 0.03 -8.94 30.60
N ASP A 252 -0.20 -9.29 31.88
CA ASP A 252 0.79 -10.06 32.66
C ASP A 252 1.04 -11.45 32.04
N ASP A 253 0.00 -12.10 31.52
CA ASP A 253 0.11 -13.36 30.80
C ASP A 253 0.82 -13.18 29.44
N CYS A 254 0.44 -12.15 28.69
CA CYS A 254 1.04 -11.82 27.40
C CYS A 254 2.56 -11.57 27.54
N LEU A 255 2.97 -10.84 28.57
CA LEU A 255 4.36 -10.53 28.86
C LEU A 255 5.14 -11.78 29.30
N GLN A 256 4.61 -12.55 30.26
CA GLN A 256 5.29 -13.73 30.81
C GLN A 256 5.47 -14.86 29.77
N ASN A 257 4.50 -15.02 28.87
CA ASN A 257 4.51 -16.10 27.88
C ASN A 257 5.01 -15.66 26.50
N GLY A 258 5.47 -14.42 26.34
CA GLY A 258 5.99 -13.91 25.07
C GLY A 258 4.98 -14.00 23.93
N ARG A 259 3.75 -13.54 24.17
CA ARG A 259 2.65 -13.58 23.18
C ARG A 259 1.72 -12.39 23.30
N ILE A 260 0.95 -12.11 22.27
CA ILE A 260 -0.22 -11.21 22.32
C ILE A 260 -1.50 -12.02 22.06
N ARG A 261 -2.63 -11.62 22.65
CA ARG A 261 -3.89 -12.35 22.55
C ARG A 261 -5.10 -11.46 22.27
N ILE A 262 -6.02 -11.95 21.46
CA ILE A 262 -7.32 -11.29 21.17
C ILE A 262 -8.50 -12.26 21.37
N GLY A 263 -9.70 -11.70 21.54
CA GLY A 263 -10.96 -12.43 21.81
C GLY A 263 -11.65 -12.96 20.55
N TRP A 264 -12.99 -13.03 20.58
CA TRP A 264 -13.85 -13.61 19.52
C TRP A 264 -13.71 -15.12 19.39
N ASP A 265 -13.66 -15.81 20.53
CA ASP A 265 -13.44 -17.25 20.59
C ASP A 265 -14.59 -18.05 19.95
N GLU A 266 -15.79 -17.47 19.89
CA GLU A 266 -17.04 -18.07 19.41
C GLU A 266 -17.01 -18.38 17.90
N ILE A 267 -16.29 -17.57 17.12
CA ILE A 267 -16.11 -17.83 15.69
C ILE A 267 -15.02 -18.87 15.41
N GLY A 268 -14.30 -19.37 16.42
CA GLY A 268 -13.24 -20.35 16.22
C GLY A 268 -11.97 -19.76 15.60
N GLY A 269 -11.11 -20.61 15.05
CA GLY A 269 -9.79 -20.21 14.54
C GLY A 269 -9.90 -19.38 13.26
N LEU A 270 -9.12 -18.30 13.13
CA LEU A 270 -9.13 -17.42 11.95
C LEU A 270 -8.56 -18.11 10.71
N GLU A 271 -7.85 -19.21 10.90
CA GLU A 271 -7.37 -20.08 9.83
C GLU A 271 -8.50 -20.74 9.05
N GLN A 272 -9.78 -20.68 9.44
CA GLN A 272 -10.84 -21.31 8.66
C GLN A 272 -11.48 -20.40 7.60
N TYR A 273 -11.11 -19.11 7.57
CA TYR A 273 -11.71 -18.11 6.69
C TYR A 273 -10.77 -17.73 5.54
N GLU A 274 -11.27 -17.73 4.31
CA GLU A 274 -10.48 -17.44 3.10
C GLU A 274 -10.46 -15.95 2.74
N SER A 275 -11.59 -15.27 2.96
CA SER A 275 -11.74 -13.83 2.68
C SER A 275 -12.29 -13.04 3.87
N ASP A 276 -12.14 -11.72 3.81
CA ASP A 276 -12.77 -10.79 4.75
C ASP A 276 -14.29 -10.87 4.67
N GLN A 277 -14.86 -11.18 3.50
CA GLN A 277 -16.29 -11.44 3.33
C GLN A 277 -16.75 -12.73 4.03
N ASP A 278 -15.97 -13.81 3.98
CA ASP A 278 -16.31 -15.07 4.66
C ASP A 278 -16.27 -14.91 6.19
N LEU A 279 -15.24 -14.25 6.70
CA LEU A 279 -15.13 -13.95 8.12
C LEU A 279 -16.22 -12.98 8.58
N LYS A 280 -16.55 -11.98 7.76
CA LYS A 280 -17.68 -11.08 8.02
C LYS A 280 -18.99 -11.86 8.13
N ALA A 281 -19.27 -12.78 7.20
CA ALA A 281 -20.49 -13.58 7.24
C ALA A 281 -20.62 -14.40 8.54
N ALA A 282 -19.51 -14.97 9.02
CA ALA A 282 -19.49 -15.67 10.31
C ALA A 282 -19.65 -14.72 11.50
N LEU A 283 -19.04 -13.54 11.48
CA LEU A 283 -19.24 -12.53 12.52
C LEU A 283 -20.69 -12.04 12.58
N ASP A 284 -21.32 -11.84 11.42
CA ASP A 284 -22.73 -11.45 11.31
C ASP A 284 -23.68 -12.53 11.85
N GLU A 285 -23.35 -13.81 11.68
CA GLU A 285 -24.14 -14.94 12.20
C GLU A 285 -24.19 -14.97 13.73
N TYR A 286 -23.04 -14.77 14.39
CA TYR A 286 -22.95 -14.75 15.85
C TYR A 286 -23.40 -13.42 16.48
N TRP A 287 -23.25 -12.31 15.75
CA TRP A 287 -23.61 -10.96 16.22
C TRP A 287 -24.40 -10.16 15.16
N PRO A 288 -25.70 -10.46 14.97
CA PRO A 288 -26.52 -9.94 13.86
C PRO A 288 -26.96 -8.47 13.97
N PHE A 289 -26.46 -7.70 14.95
CA PHE A 289 -26.97 -6.36 15.27
C PHE A 289 -26.20 -5.19 14.63
N SER A 290 -25.38 -5.42 13.59
CA SER A 290 -24.72 -4.34 12.85
C SER A 290 -24.21 -4.79 11.48
N THR A 291 -25.05 -4.70 10.45
CA THR A 291 -24.69 -5.02 9.06
C THR A 291 -23.68 -4.00 8.54
N GLY A 292 -22.41 -4.41 8.35
CA GLY A 292 -21.32 -3.57 7.82
C GLY A 292 -20.18 -3.27 8.82
N ALA A 293 -20.47 -3.25 10.12
CA ALA A 293 -19.45 -3.01 11.16
C ALA A 293 -18.40 -4.13 11.25
N HIS A 294 -18.81 -5.37 10.93
CA HIS A 294 -17.95 -6.54 11.02
C HIS A 294 -17.00 -6.72 9.83
N LEU A 295 -17.17 -6.00 8.71
CA LEU A 295 -16.24 -6.09 7.58
C LEU A 295 -14.87 -5.52 7.94
N ARG A 296 -14.85 -4.36 8.61
CA ARG A 296 -13.62 -3.73 9.10
C ARG A 296 -12.94 -4.62 10.14
N LEU A 297 -13.72 -5.15 11.10
CA LEU A 297 -13.21 -6.07 12.10
C LEU A 297 -12.66 -7.35 11.45
N ALA A 298 -13.35 -7.92 10.46
CA ALA A 298 -12.89 -9.07 9.70
C ALA A 298 -11.53 -8.79 9.04
N ARG A 299 -11.39 -7.66 8.33
CA ARG A 299 -10.11 -7.23 7.74
C ARG A 299 -9.00 -7.11 8.78
N GLN A 300 -9.28 -6.51 9.94
CA GLN A 300 -8.29 -6.38 11.02
C GLN A 300 -7.91 -7.72 11.64
N MET A 301 -8.86 -8.63 11.82
CA MET A 301 -8.62 -9.97 12.35
C MET A 301 -7.83 -10.83 11.35
N LEU A 302 -8.11 -10.73 10.05
CA LEU A 302 -7.29 -11.38 9.03
C LEU A 302 -5.90 -10.77 8.96
N ALA A 303 -5.75 -9.46 9.10
CA ALA A 303 -4.43 -8.84 9.19
C ALA A 303 -3.66 -9.30 10.43
N TYR A 304 -4.33 -9.49 11.57
CA TYR A 304 -3.72 -10.11 12.76
C TYR A 304 -3.30 -11.57 12.51
N ARG A 305 -4.12 -12.34 11.80
CA ARG A 305 -3.79 -13.72 11.37
C ARG A 305 -2.56 -13.74 10.47
N ASP A 306 -2.41 -12.72 9.63
CA ASP A 306 -1.37 -12.65 8.60
C ASP A 306 -0.07 -11.98 9.08
N LEU A 307 0.06 -11.69 10.39
CA LEU A 307 1.30 -11.20 10.99
C LEU A 307 2.44 -12.21 10.83
N GLU A 308 3.57 -11.74 10.29
CA GLU A 308 4.75 -12.55 10.00
C GLU A 308 5.92 -12.20 10.94
N ARG A 309 6.91 -13.10 10.98
CA ARG A 309 8.13 -12.90 11.78
C ARG A 309 8.82 -11.59 11.41
N GLY A 310 9.05 -10.73 12.40
CA GLY A 310 9.67 -9.41 12.29
C GLY A 310 8.69 -8.24 12.21
N ASP A 311 7.38 -8.49 12.16
CA ASP A 311 6.37 -7.43 12.26
C ASP A 311 6.34 -6.85 13.67
N VAL A 312 5.90 -5.60 13.82
CA VAL A 312 5.99 -4.85 15.07
C VAL A 312 4.60 -4.65 15.67
N ILE A 313 4.47 -4.96 16.96
CA ILE A 313 3.24 -4.81 17.74
C ILE A 313 3.45 -3.81 18.87
N VAL A 314 2.48 -2.92 19.09
CA VAL A 314 2.39 -2.03 20.24
C VAL A 314 1.29 -2.54 21.16
N ALA A 315 1.66 -2.98 22.37
CA ALA A 315 0.73 -3.32 23.43
C ALA A 315 0.33 -2.10 24.25
N ASN A 316 -0.94 -2.02 24.61
CA ASN A 316 -1.52 -0.78 25.11
C ASN A 316 -2.50 -1.03 26.28
N ARG A 317 -2.60 -0.09 27.22
CA ARG A 317 -3.63 -0.03 28.26
C ARG A 317 -4.50 1.21 28.09
N GLY A 318 -5.81 0.98 28.06
CA GLY A 318 -6.79 2.05 27.89
C GLY A 318 -6.57 2.82 26.58
N LYS A 319 -6.69 4.14 26.64
CA LYS A 319 -6.49 5.02 25.47
C LYS A 319 -5.20 5.84 25.52
N SER A 320 -4.37 5.70 26.56
CA SER A 320 -3.24 6.63 26.78
C SER A 320 -1.95 6.01 27.32
N GLU A 321 -1.86 4.70 27.59
CA GLU A 321 -0.68 4.07 28.20
C GLU A 321 -0.07 2.92 27.36
N VAL A 322 1.18 3.05 26.91
CA VAL A 322 1.91 2.00 26.20
C VAL A 322 2.49 1.07 27.23
N LEU A 323 2.30 -0.22 27.01
CA LEU A 323 2.82 -1.26 27.90
C LEU A 323 4.16 -1.80 27.41
N ALA A 324 4.28 -2.01 26.09
CA ALA A 324 5.51 -2.46 25.45
C ALA A 324 5.40 -2.32 23.93
N VAL A 325 6.55 -2.37 23.26
CA VAL A 325 6.65 -2.66 21.83
C VAL A 325 7.21 -4.07 21.70
N GLY A 326 6.67 -4.89 20.82
CA GLY A 326 7.11 -6.26 20.62
C GLY A 326 7.34 -6.59 19.16
N THR A 327 8.25 -7.53 18.91
CA THR A 327 8.54 -8.03 17.56
C THR A 327 7.96 -9.43 17.42
N VAL A 328 7.19 -9.68 16.36
CA VAL A 328 6.58 -10.98 16.08
C VAL A 328 7.68 -12.00 15.84
N ARG A 329 7.67 -13.09 16.63
CA ARG A 329 8.63 -14.20 16.52
C ARG A 329 8.08 -15.31 15.65
N GLU A 330 6.84 -15.68 15.88
CA GLU A 330 6.09 -16.72 15.15
C GLU A 330 4.66 -16.20 14.93
N GLY A 331 4.10 -16.51 13.75
CA GLY A 331 2.79 -16.00 13.33
C GLY A 331 1.61 -16.55 14.15
N TYR A 332 0.40 -16.31 13.62
CA TYR A 332 -0.84 -16.61 14.31
C TYR A 332 -1.06 -18.10 14.68
N ALA A 333 -1.66 -18.32 15.86
CA ALA A 333 -2.13 -19.61 16.34
C ALA A 333 -3.40 -19.49 17.21
N TYR A 334 -4.33 -20.46 17.09
CA TYR A 334 -5.56 -20.52 17.90
C TYR A 334 -5.47 -21.48 19.12
N GLU A 335 -5.05 -20.99 20.28
CA GLU A 335 -4.83 -21.71 21.54
C GLU A 335 -6.10 -22.12 22.30
N ARG A 336 -6.74 -23.22 21.90
CA ARG A 336 -7.91 -23.82 22.59
C ARG A 336 -7.73 -24.20 24.07
N ARG A 337 -6.48 -24.29 24.58
CA ARG A 337 -6.21 -24.57 26.00
C ARG A 337 -6.44 -23.35 26.90
N LEU A 338 -6.48 -22.14 26.32
CA LEU A 338 -6.77 -20.93 27.05
C LEU A 338 -8.28 -20.84 27.35
N PRO A 339 -8.66 -20.38 28.56
CA PRO A 339 -10.06 -20.26 28.93
C PRO A 339 -10.81 -19.25 28.03
N THR A 340 -10.17 -18.12 27.69
CA THR A 340 -10.66 -17.10 26.76
C THR A 340 -9.49 -16.46 25.99
N HIS A 341 -9.80 -15.68 24.95
CA HIS A 341 -8.83 -14.97 24.10
C HIS A 341 -7.79 -15.92 23.50
N ARG A 342 -8.31 -16.89 22.76
CA ARG A 342 -7.58 -18.03 22.22
C ARG A 342 -6.80 -17.69 20.95
N HIS A 343 -7.00 -16.52 20.38
CA HIS A 343 -6.25 -16.05 19.21
C HIS A 343 -4.93 -15.47 19.68
N THR A 344 -3.81 -16.07 19.28
CA THR A 344 -2.48 -15.74 19.80
C THR A 344 -1.46 -15.52 18.68
N VAL A 345 -0.50 -14.63 18.92
CA VAL A 345 0.70 -14.43 18.09
C VAL A 345 1.90 -14.38 19.04
N SER A 346 3.01 -15.03 18.69
CA SER A 346 4.21 -15.05 19.54
C SER A 346 5.02 -13.77 19.34
N VAL A 347 5.40 -13.12 20.44
CA VAL A 347 5.98 -11.78 20.43
C VAL A 347 7.13 -11.69 21.45
N ASP A 348 8.27 -11.19 21.00
CA ASP A 348 9.37 -10.79 21.88
C ASP A 348 9.13 -9.34 22.32
N TRP A 349 8.79 -9.14 23.61
CA TRP A 349 8.40 -7.83 24.16
C TRP A 349 9.59 -7.01 24.67
N ASP A 350 9.62 -5.72 24.33
CA ASP A 350 10.47 -4.69 24.91
C ASP A 350 9.62 -3.71 25.73
N VAL A 351 9.68 -3.87 27.06
CA VAL A 351 8.99 -3.03 28.04
C VAL A 351 9.67 -1.67 28.25
N ALA A 352 10.86 -1.43 27.69
CA ALA A 352 11.53 -0.14 27.79
C ALA A 352 10.72 0.98 27.11
N TYR A 353 9.82 0.62 26.20
CA TYR A 353 8.91 1.56 25.52
C TYR A 353 7.63 1.88 26.32
N ALA A 354 7.47 1.34 27.54
CA ALA A 354 6.32 1.63 28.38
C ALA A 354 6.26 3.12 28.75
N GLN A 355 5.15 3.79 28.46
CA GLN A 355 4.98 5.23 28.69
C GLN A 355 3.50 5.63 28.75
N THR A 356 3.18 6.75 29.38
CA THR A 356 1.82 7.28 29.45
C THR A 356 1.75 8.65 28.78
N PHE A 357 0.76 8.85 27.92
CA PHE A 357 0.49 10.11 27.24
C PHE A 357 -0.49 10.98 28.02
N ASP A 358 -0.27 12.30 27.96
CA ASP A 358 -1.07 13.30 28.68
C ASP A 358 -2.53 13.40 28.19
N ALA A 359 -2.85 12.83 27.03
CA ALA A 359 -4.21 12.79 26.47
C ALA A 359 -4.52 11.44 25.79
N PRO A 360 -5.79 10.98 25.79
CA PRO A 360 -6.22 9.79 25.06
C PRO A 360 -5.86 9.86 23.57
N ARG A 361 -5.25 8.80 23.04
CA ARG A 361 -4.97 8.58 21.62
C ARG A 361 -6.16 7.85 20.98
N HIS A 362 -6.74 8.39 19.92
CA HIS A 362 -7.94 7.81 19.31
C HIS A 362 -7.65 6.51 18.53
N ALA A 363 -6.43 6.34 17.99
CA ALA A 363 -5.93 5.08 17.41
C ALA A 363 -5.97 3.89 18.40
N TRP A 364 -6.28 4.14 19.68
CA TRP A 364 -6.31 3.14 20.73
C TRP A 364 -7.72 2.71 21.14
N GLN A 365 -8.76 3.28 20.52
CA GLN A 365 -10.14 2.94 20.81
C GLN A 365 -10.48 1.49 20.45
N GLN A 366 -9.95 1.01 19.32
CA GLN A 366 -10.19 -0.35 18.82
C GLN A 366 -9.16 -1.33 19.39
N THR A 367 -9.54 -2.60 19.53
CA THR A 367 -8.64 -3.66 20.03
C THR A 367 -7.45 -3.86 19.09
N LEU A 368 -7.70 -3.86 17.78
CA LEU A 368 -6.72 -3.95 16.71
C LEU A 368 -6.76 -2.65 15.90
N ALA A 369 -5.62 -2.02 15.66
CA ALA A 369 -5.52 -0.85 14.78
C ALA A 369 -4.12 -0.77 14.18
N LYS A 370 -3.97 -0.16 13.00
CA LYS A 370 -2.63 0.22 12.54
C LYS A 370 -2.10 1.34 13.44
N VAL A 371 -0.81 1.34 13.72
CA VAL A 371 -0.14 2.45 14.41
C VAL A 371 0.35 3.42 13.35
N PRO A 372 -0.17 4.67 13.31
CA PRO A 372 0.39 5.68 12.45
C PRO A 372 1.90 5.88 12.74
N ALA A 373 2.71 6.10 11.71
CA ALA A 373 4.15 6.30 11.87
C ALA A 373 4.51 7.44 12.85
N SER A 374 3.64 8.45 12.97
CA SER A 374 3.74 9.54 13.95
C SER A 374 3.67 9.03 15.40
N LEU A 375 2.69 8.17 15.71
CA LEU A 375 2.51 7.60 17.03
C LEU A 375 3.63 6.61 17.38
N MET A 376 4.10 5.80 16.42
CA MET A 376 5.27 4.94 16.65
C MET A 376 6.54 5.75 16.93
N ARG A 377 6.76 6.90 16.28
CA ARG A 377 7.88 7.80 16.60
C ARG A 377 7.78 8.38 18.00
N GLU A 378 6.58 8.79 18.43
CA GLU A 378 6.33 9.26 19.81
C GLU A 378 6.68 8.16 20.82
N ILE A 379 6.19 6.93 20.57
CA ILE A 379 6.49 5.75 21.39
C ILE A 379 8.00 5.51 21.47
N ARG A 380 8.71 5.59 20.33
CA ARG A 380 10.15 5.37 20.30
C ARG A 380 10.95 6.41 21.09
N ARG A 381 10.52 7.68 21.07
CA ARG A 381 11.14 8.77 21.84
C ARG A 381 10.96 8.61 23.35
N GLY A 382 9.85 8.01 23.78
CA GLY A 382 9.56 7.72 25.19
C GLY A 382 10.27 6.48 25.76
N ARG A 383 11.14 5.79 25.00
CA ARG A 383 11.86 4.61 25.49
C ARG A 383 12.79 4.98 26.64
N HIS A 384 12.59 4.38 27.82
CA HIS A 384 13.45 4.59 28.98
C HIS A 384 14.70 3.71 28.90
N ALA A 385 15.88 4.31 28.99
CA ALA A 385 17.18 3.65 28.77
C ALA A 385 17.65 2.70 29.89
N ASP A 386 16.92 2.61 31.02
CA ASP A 386 17.38 1.91 32.24
C ASP A 386 16.74 0.53 32.49
N ALA A 387 16.02 -0.06 31.53
CA ALA A 387 15.50 -1.43 31.65
C ALA A 387 16.56 -2.47 31.21
N PRO A 388 16.78 -3.57 31.96
CA PRO A 388 17.86 -4.51 31.69
C PRO A 388 17.70 -5.22 30.34
N LEU A 389 18.78 -5.21 29.56
CA LEU A 389 18.91 -5.94 28.30
C LEU A 389 18.72 -7.45 28.54
N LEU A 390 17.75 -8.06 27.86
CA LEU A 390 17.80 -9.50 27.58
C LEU A 390 18.67 -9.67 26.33
N GLU A 391 19.91 -10.09 26.56
CA GLU A 391 20.87 -10.42 25.49
C GLU A 391 20.33 -11.56 24.62
N THR A 392 20.14 -11.28 23.33
CA THR A 392 20.62 -12.13 22.23
C THR A 392 20.96 -11.23 21.03
N VAL A 393 21.98 -11.65 20.29
CA VAL A 393 22.96 -10.81 19.58
C VAL A 393 22.77 -10.85 18.06
N ASP A 394 23.03 -9.73 17.38
CA ASP A 394 23.91 -9.74 16.19
C ASP A 394 24.68 -8.40 16.11
N PRO A 395 26.02 -8.35 16.29
CA PRO A 395 26.82 -7.13 16.34
C PRO A 395 27.41 -6.74 14.97
N ASP A 396 27.02 -7.40 13.88
CA ASP A 396 27.52 -7.13 12.52
C ASP A 396 26.49 -6.37 11.65
N ALA A 397 25.40 -5.88 12.24
CA ALA A 397 24.55 -4.88 11.62
C ALA A 397 25.27 -3.53 11.64
N SER A 398 25.96 -3.20 10.55
CA SER A 398 26.50 -1.86 10.31
C SER A 398 25.43 -0.79 10.60
N PRO A 399 25.79 0.36 11.21
CA PRO A 399 24.83 1.37 11.61
C PRO A 399 24.29 2.06 10.35
N VAL A 400 23.08 1.69 9.92
CA VAL A 400 22.29 2.47 8.98
C VAL A 400 21.61 3.56 9.80
N VAL A 401 22.26 4.73 9.88
CA VAL A 401 21.66 5.94 10.43
C VAL A 401 21.30 6.87 9.27
N ALA A 402 20.08 7.41 9.33
CA ALA A 402 19.49 8.48 8.50
C ALA A 402 18.68 8.06 7.25
N SER A 403 17.61 7.27 7.44
CA SER A 403 16.45 7.24 6.51
C SER A 403 15.09 6.89 7.17
N ASP A 404 15.08 6.46 8.43
CA ASP A 404 13.89 5.91 9.14
C ASP A 404 12.93 6.94 9.80
N GLU A 405 13.11 8.26 9.63
CA GLU A 405 12.35 9.28 10.39
C GLU A 405 11.19 9.97 9.64
N LEU A 406 11.08 9.79 8.32
CA LEU A 406 10.07 10.44 7.47
C LEU A 406 8.81 9.58 7.30
N PRO A 407 7.59 10.18 7.27
CA PRO A 407 6.38 9.48 6.83
C PRO A 407 6.58 8.87 5.43
N ASP A 408 5.98 7.71 5.17
CA ASP A 408 6.27 6.91 3.97
C ASP A 408 5.98 7.67 2.67
N ASP A 409 4.86 8.40 2.60
CA ASP A 409 4.54 9.24 1.43
C ASP A 409 5.58 10.35 1.20
N VAL A 410 6.07 10.96 2.28
CA VAL A 410 7.11 12.01 2.19
C VAL A 410 8.44 11.39 1.75
N ARG A 411 8.80 10.24 2.31
CA ARG A 411 10.01 9.48 1.95
C ARG A 411 10.01 9.13 0.47
N ARG A 412 8.90 8.55 -0.02
CA ARG A 412 8.72 8.18 -1.43
C ARG A 412 8.88 9.37 -2.38
N VAL A 413 8.33 10.53 -2.02
CA VAL A 413 8.51 11.75 -2.83
C VAL A 413 9.97 12.23 -2.77
N CYS A 414 10.61 12.22 -1.60
CA CYS A 414 12.01 12.59 -1.45
C CYS A 414 12.94 11.70 -2.29
N GLU A 415 12.79 10.38 -2.21
CA GLU A 415 13.57 9.42 -3.02
C GLU A 415 13.41 9.68 -4.52
N LEU A 416 12.17 9.92 -4.97
CA LEU A 416 11.92 10.20 -6.38
C LEU A 416 12.48 11.56 -6.81
N LEU A 417 12.46 12.57 -5.92
CA LEU A 417 13.12 13.86 -6.13
C LEU A 417 14.64 13.75 -6.15
N GLU A 418 15.23 12.86 -5.36
CA GLU A 418 16.67 12.57 -5.41
C GLU A 418 17.08 11.94 -6.74
N HIS A 419 16.26 11.02 -7.27
CA HIS A 419 16.55 10.34 -8.52
C HIS A 419 16.22 11.15 -9.78
N LYS A 420 15.10 11.89 -9.78
CA LYS A 420 14.63 12.62 -10.98
C LYS A 420 14.78 14.12 -10.91
N GLY A 421 14.85 14.72 -9.73
CA GLY A 421 14.85 16.18 -9.54
C GLY A 421 13.47 16.84 -9.62
N GLN A 422 12.46 16.13 -10.15
CA GLN A 422 11.10 16.63 -10.29
C GLN A 422 10.06 15.50 -10.19
N VAL A 423 8.94 15.80 -9.53
CA VAL A 423 7.84 14.86 -9.27
C VAL A 423 6.50 15.54 -9.54
N VAL A 424 5.51 14.80 -10.02
CA VAL A 424 4.10 15.19 -10.08
C VAL A 424 3.32 14.29 -9.13
N LEU A 425 2.65 14.91 -8.17
CA LEU A 425 1.66 14.29 -7.31
C LEU A 425 0.32 14.38 -8.03
N GLN A 426 -0.25 13.24 -8.43
CA GLN A 426 -1.53 13.19 -9.12
C GLN A 426 -2.55 12.40 -8.32
N GLY A 427 -3.83 12.70 -8.50
CA GLY A 427 -4.90 11.96 -7.88
C GLY A 427 -6.17 12.77 -7.70
N PRO A 428 -7.20 12.16 -7.11
CA PRO A 428 -8.50 12.80 -6.94
C PRO A 428 -8.42 14.06 -6.05
N PRO A 429 -9.40 14.97 -6.15
CA PRO A 429 -9.42 16.17 -5.32
C PRO A 429 -9.58 15.83 -3.83
N GLY A 430 -8.95 16.63 -2.96
CA GLY A 430 -9.06 16.46 -1.51
C GLY A 430 -8.18 15.35 -0.90
N THR A 431 -7.30 14.70 -1.66
CA THR A 431 -6.40 13.65 -1.14
C THR A 431 -5.13 14.17 -0.44
N GLY A 432 -4.96 15.50 -0.34
CA GLY A 432 -3.85 16.10 0.38
C GLY A 432 -2.55 16.28 -0.43
N LYS A 433 -2.59 16.25 -1.77
CA LYS A 433 -1.40 16.46 -2.64
C LYS A 433 -0.57 17.70 -2.27
N THR A 434 -1.21 18.86 -2.14
CA THR A 434 -0.53 20.12 -1.76
C THR A 434 0.01 20.04 -0.34
N ARG A 435 -0.73 19.41 0.59
CA ARG A 435 -0.26 19.15 1.97
C ARG A 435 1.00 18.28 1.98
N LEU A 436 1.05 17.23 1.15
CA LEU A 436 2.20 16.35 0.98
C LEU A 436 3.41 17.10 0.38
N ALA A 437 3.20 17.93 -0.65
CA ALA A 437 4.26 18.77 -1.22
C ALA A 437 4.88 19.71 -0.17
N LEU A 438 4.06 20.31 0.69
CA LEU A 438 4.52 21.16 1.80
C LEU A 438 5.23 20.35 2.91
N SER A 439 4.79 19.12 3.20
CA SER A 439 5.51 18.21 4.11
C SER A 439 6.91 17.89 3.58
N VAL A 440 7.05 17.67 2.27
CA VAL A 440 8.35 17.45 1.62
C VAL A 440 9.22 18.70 1.71
N ALA A 441 8.64 19.91 1.59
CA ALA A 441 9.38 21.16 1.80
C ALA A 441 10.01 21.22 3.20
N LEU A 442 9.26 20.86 4.23
CA LEU A 442 9.75 20.78 5.61
C LEU A 442 10.86 19.73 5.75
N ALA A 443 10.69 18.54 5.16
CA ALA A 443 11.69 17.49 5.16
C ALA A 443 13.01 17.94 4.52
N LEU A 444 12.95 18.53 3.32
CA LEU A 444 14.11 19.03 2.58
C LEU A 444 14.82 20.20 3.29
N ALA A 445 14.10 20.95 4.13
CA ALA A 445 14.67 21.98 4.99
C ALA A 445 15.26 21.43 6.31
N GLY A 446 15.30 20.11 6.50
CA GLY A 446 15.78 19.48 7.73
C GLY A 446 14.83 19.65 8.92
N ARG A 447 13.55 19.95 8.66
CA ARG A 447 12.49 20.17 9.66
C ARG A 447 11.41 19.09 9.60
N ALA A 448 11.84 17.85 9.44
CA ALA A 448 10.97 16.68 9.43
C ALA A 448 10.16 16.52 10.73
N ASP A 449 10.67 17.06 11.84
CA ASP A 449 10.00 17.16 13.14
C ASP A 449 8.67 17.91 13.05
N LEU A 450 8.57 18.91 12.16
CA LEU A 450 7.38 19.75 12.04
C LEU A 450 6.29 19.15 11.15
N ILE A 451 6.54 18.09 10.39
CA ILE A 451 5.56 17.56 9.42
C ILE A 451 4.21 17.23 10.08
N GLU A 452 4.27 16.71 11.30
CA GLU A 452 3.11 16.33 12.13
C GLU A 452 2.85 17.30 13.30
N ALA A 453 3.57 18.42 13.37
CA ALA A 453 3.35 19.44 14.40
C ALA A 453 2.00 20.14 14.18
N ALA A 454 1.56 20.94 15.16
CA ALA A 454 0.32 21.70 15.05
C ALA A 454 0.31 22.61 13.81
N ALA A 455 -0.89 22.86 13.26
CA ALA A 455 -1.04 23.55 11.98
C ALA A 455 -0.41 24.96 11.96
N ASP A 456 -0.46 25.66 13.10
CA ASP A 456 0.14 26.97 13.32
C ASP A 456 1.67 26.93 13.31
N GLU A 457 2.28 25.93 13.96
CA GLU A 457 3.74 25.73 13.94
C GLU A 457 4.25 25.44 12.53
N ARG A 458 3.56 24.56 11.80
CA ARG A 458 3.88 24.27 10.39
C ARG A 458 3.75 25.51 9.53
N ALA A 459 2.64 26.24 9.68
CA ALA A 459 2.38 27.45 8.92
C ALA A 459 3.42 28.54 9.21
N LYS A 460 3.98 28.61 10.41
CA LYS A 460 5.08 29.53 10.74
C LYS A 460 6.35 29.16 9.97
N MET A 461 6.78 27.90 10.03
CA MET A 461 8.00 27.48 9.32
C MET A 461 7.85 27.60 7.80
N LEU A 462 6.69 27.22 7.24
CA LEU A 462 6.44 27.35 5.81
C LEU A 462 6.45 28.81 5.35
N ARG A 463 6.00 29.75 6.20
CA ARG A 463 6.15 31.19 5.96
C ARG A 463 7.62 31.60 5.92
N GLU A 464 8.41 31.21 6.92
CA GLU A 464 9.85 31.48 6.96
C GLU A 464 10.58 30.92 5.72
N LEU A 465 10.22 29.72 5.26
CA LEU A 465 10.78 29.12 4.04
C LEU A 465 10.32 29.82 2.75
N SER A 466 9.15 30.45 2.77
CA SER A 466 8.56 31.17 1.62
C SER A 466 8.92 32.66 1.60
N GLU A 467 9.56 33.17 2.65
CA GLU A 467 10.05 34.54 2.72
C GLU A 467 11.37 34.68 1.96
N SER A 468 11.43 35.68 1.06
CA SER A 468 12.65 36.04 0.36
C SER A 468 13.67 36.62 1.36
N PRO A 469 14.95 36.22 1.30
CA PRO A 469 15.97 36.71 2.22
C PRO A 469 16.39 38.17 1.92
N VAL A 470 15.48 39.14 1.97
CA VAL A 470 15.78 40.59 2.03
C VAL A 470 14.68 41.36 2.77
N GLN A 471 14.74 41.40 4.10
CA GLN A 471 14.26 42.54 4.91
C GLN A 471 15.19 42.70 6.12
N GLY A 472 16.30 43.43 5.97
CA GLY A 472 17.20 43.67 7.11
C GLY A 472 18.34 44.67 6.89
N ALA A 473 18.84 44.86 5.66
CA ALA A 473 19.95 45.78 5.42
C ALA A 473 19.91 46.40 4.01
N ALA A 474 19.01 47.37 3.80
CA ALA A 474 19.15 48.53 2.89
C ALA A 474 17.77 49.04 2.47
N ALA A 475 17.15 49.89 3.30
CA ALA A 475 16.07 50.78 2.89
C ALA A 475 16.61 51.94 2.02
N GLY A 476 17.41 51.65 1.00
CA GLY A 476 18.12 52.69 0.24
C GLY A 476 18.88 52.27 -1.03
N ALA A 477 18.51 51.17 -1.68
CA ALA A 477 19.06 50.83 -3.00
C ALA A 477 18.01 51.01 -4.10
N ALA A 478 18.44 51.60 -5.21
CA ALA A 478 17.62 52.17 -6.28
C ALA A 478 16.63 51.19 -6.91
N GLN A 479 15.40 51.69 -7.15
CA GLN A 479 14.40 51.07 -8.02
C GLN A 479 14.96 50.99 -9.44
N GLY A 480 15.45 49.81 -9.84
CA GLY A 480 16.06 49.58 -11.15
C GLY A 480 17.04 48.40 -11.25
N SER A 481 17.43 47.78 -10.14
CA SER A 481 18.27 46.56 -10.13
C SER A 481 17.49 45.31 -9.71
N ASP A 482 17.93 44.16 -10.22
CA ASP A 482 17.33 42.82 -10.14
C ASP A 482 16.40 42.54 -8.93
N PRO A 483 15.24 41.86 -9.14
CA PRO A 483 14.32 41.50 -8.06
C PRO A 483 15.01 40.67 -6.96
N SER A 484 14.54 40.82 -5.72
CA SER A 484 15.03 40.12 -4.54
C SER A 484 15.21 38.59 -4.77
N PRO A 485 16.23 37.96 -4.16
CA PRO A 485 16.49 36.52 -4.28
C PRO A 485 15.24 35.70 -3.93
N ALA A 486 14.97 34.63 -4.67
CA ALA A 486 13.82 33.78 -4.41
C ALA A 486 13.94 33.05 -3.05
N ALA A 487 12.79 32.72 -2.46
CA ALA A 487 12.71 31.98 -1.22
C ALA A 487 13.06 30.49 -1.42
N GLN A 488 13.43 29.80 -0.33
CA GLN A 488 13.78 28.38 -0.37
C GLN A 488 12.60 27.50 -0.80
N LEU A 489 11.39 27.85 -0.37
CA LEU A 489 10.13 27.31 -0.85
C LEU A 489 9.45 28.36 -1.73
N THR A 490 9.24 28.04 -3.01
CA THR A 490 8.52 28.90 -3.94
C THR A 490 7.27 28.18 -4.44
N VAL A 491 6.09 28.69 -4.13
CA VAL A 491 4.82 28.11 -4.58
C VAL A 491 4.24 28.98 -5.71
N VAL A 492 3.89 28.34 -6.82
CA VAL A 492 3.20 28.97 -7.95
C VAL A 492 2.01 28.10 -8.36
N THR A 493 0.99 28.70 -8.97
CA THR A 493 -0.17 27.98 -9.51
C THR A 493 -0.23 28.23 -11.01
N PHE A 494 -0.29 27.17 -11.81
CA PHE A 494 -0.44 27.32 -13.25
C PHE A 494 -1.91 27.53 -13.62
N HIS A 495 -2.11 28.41 -14.61
CA HIS A 495 -3.41 28.75 -15.16
C HIS A 495 -3.26 28.99 -16.68
N PRO A 496 -4.35 29.00 -17.48
CA PRO A 496 -4.26 29.10 -18.94
C PRO A 496 -3.48 30.31 -19.47
N SER A 497 -3.45 31.42 -18.72
CA SER A 497 -2.69 32.62 -19.07
C SER A 497 -1.24 32.65 -18.57
N TYR A 498 -0.78 31.61 -17.85
CA TYR A 498 0.57 31.56 -17.29
C TYR A 498 1.55 31.19 -18.39
N GLY A 499 2.58 32.00 -18.60
CA GLY A 499 3.45 31.91 -19.77
C GLY A 499 4.92 31.70 -19.47
N TYR A 500 5.69 31.57 -20.54
CA TYR A 500 7.16 31.56 -20.50
C TYR A 500 7.71 32.84 -19.86
N GLU A 501 7.05 33.97 -20.10
CA GLU A 501 7.40 35.30 -19.62
C GLU A 501 7.25 35.46 -18.10
N ASP A 502 6.42 34.63 -17.47
CA ASP A 502 6.22 34.60 -16.01
C ASP A 502 7.20 33.62 -15.35
N PHE A 503 7.46 32.49 -16.00
CA PHE A 503 8.26 31.41 -15.43
C PHE A 503 9.75 31.56 -15.68
N VAL A 504 10.15 31.92 -16.90
CA VAL A 504 11.55 31.94 -17.34
C VAL A 504 12.05 33.37 -17.47
N GLU A 505 11.66 34.11 -18.50
CA GLU A 505 12.01 35.53 -18.66
C GLU A 505 11.08 36.24 -19.63
N GLY A 506 10.79 37.51 -19.36
CA GLY A 506 9.89 38.31 -20.20
C GLY A 506 10.12 39.81 -20.07
N PHE A 507 9.61 40.56 -21.04
CA PHE A 507 9.59 42.02 -20.98
C PHE A 507 8.37 42.51 -20.20
N ARG A 508 8.57 43.44 -19.28
CA ARG A 508 7.53 44.12 -18.50
C ARG A 508 7.64 45.64 -18.65
N PRO A 509 6.53 46.38 -18.53
CA PRO A 509 6.57 47.84 -18.51
C PRO A 509 7.50 48.36 -17.41
N ASP A 510 8.40 49.26 -17.76
CA ASP A 510 9.26 49.96 -16.82
C ASP A 510 8.50 51.15 -16.21
N THR A 511 8.11 51.02 -14.95
CA THR A 511 7.40 52.07 -14.22
C THR A 511 8.33 53.18 -13.71
N THR A 512 9.65 53.04 -13.87
CA THR A 512 10.66 54.02 -13.42
C THR A 512 11.13 54.94 -14.55
N ALA A 513 10.83 54.59 -15.80
CA ALA A 513 11.19 55.39 -16.97
C ALA A 513 10.48 56.75 -16.94
N SER A 514 11.29 57.82 -16.97
CA SER A 514 10.81 59.21 -16.94
C SER A 514 10.52 59.78 -18.33
N GLU A 515 10.89 59.06 -19.39
CA GLU A 515 10.70 59.44 -20.78
C GLU A 515 9.29 59.07 -21.27
N ALA A 516 8.76 59.85 -22.21
CA ALA A 516 7.45 59.60 -22.78
C ALA A 516 7.50 58.41 -23.75
N GLY A 517 6.83 57.30 -23.40
CA GLY A 517 6.74 56.11 -24.24
C GLY A 517 6.48 54.84 -23.42
N LEU A 518 6.20 53.71 -24.08
CA LEU A 518 6.19 52.40 -23.43
C LEU A 518 7.62 51.86 -23.39
N HIS A 519 8.27 51.98 -22.24
CA HIS A 519 9.58 51.39 -22.00
C HIS A 519 9.40 49.99 -21.42
N LEU A 520 10.13 49.02 -21.95
CA LEU A 520 10.08 47.63 -21.51
C LEU A 520 11.42 47.24 -20.90
N ILE A 521 11.38 46.74 -19.67
CA ILE A 521 12.53 46.12 -18.99
C ILE A 521 12.37 44.61 -18.99
N ARG A 522 13.46 43.90 -19.24
CA ARG A 522 13.50 42.44 -19.12
C ARG A 522 13.54 42.08 -17.64
N GLN A 523 12.66 41.19 -17.23
CA GLN A 523 12.62 40.66 -15.87
C GLN A 523 12.78 39.13 -15.90
N ASP A 524 13.55 38.63 -14.94
CA ASP A 524 13.73 37.21 -14.71
C ASP A 524 12.44 36.64 -14.07
N GLY A 525 11.92 35.57 -14.67
CA GLY A 525 10.77 34.82 -14.18
C GLY A 525 11.09 34.01 -12.92
N VAL A 526 10.07 33.36 -12.36
CA VAL A 526 10.17 32.66 -11.07
C VAL A 526 11.30 31.64 -11.06
N PHE A 527 11.40 30.82 -12.11
CA PHE A 527 12.37 29.74 -12.20
C PHE A 527 13.81 30.26 -12.22
N LEU A 528 14.09 31.32 -12.98
CA LEU A 528 15.44 31.91 -13.04
C LEU A 528 15.86 32.53 -11.71
N ARG A 529 14.93 33.19 -11.00
CA ARG A 529 15.22 33.73 -9.66
C ARG A 529 15.55 32.65 -8.65
N VAL A 530 14.84 31.51 -8.71
CA VAL A 530 15.14 30.33 -7.86
C VAL A 530 16.49 29.72 -8.22
N CYS A 531 16.81 29.57 -9.52
CA CYS A 531 18.12 29.06 -9.93
C CYS A 531 19.25 29.96 -9.40
N ARG A 532 19.12 31.28 -9.53
CA ARG A 532 20.12 32.22 -9.01
C ARG A 532 20.29 32.10 -7.50
N ALA A 533 19.20 32.07 -6.73
CA ALA A 533 19.26 31.90 -5.28
C ALA A 533 19.88 30.55 -4.88
N ALA A 534 19.61 29.50 -5.65
CA ALA A 534 20.18 28.17 -5.44
C ALA A 534 21.69 28.10 -5.74
N GLU A 535 22.18 28.86 -6.73
CA GLU A 535 23.63 29.00 -6.99
C GLU A 535 24.35 29.75 -5.87
N GLU A 536 23.70 30.75 -5.28
CA GLU A 536 24.23 31.54 -4.17
C GLU A 536 24.24 30.79 -2.83
N SER A 537 23.45 29.71 -2.71
CA SER A 537 23.35 28.88 -1.49
C SER A 537 23.36 27.38 -1.83
N PRO A 538 24.51 26.83 -2.28
CA PRO A 538 24.62 25.45 -2.75
C PRO A 538 24.37 24.39 -1.66
N GLU A 539 24.47 24.78 -0.38
CA GLU A 539 24.21 23.91 0.78
C GLU A 539 22.72 23.73 1.09
N LYS A 540 21.84 24.54 0.47
CA LYS A 540 20.40 24.48 0.67
C LYS A 540 19.70 23.90 -0.54
N THR A 541 18.66 23.10 -0.29
CA THR A 541 17.75 22.62 -1.34
C THR A 541 16.63 23.63 -1.54
N PHE A 542 16.43 24.07 -2.78
CA PHE A 542 15.33 24.97 -3.16
C PHE A 542 14.22 24.17 -3.81
N LEU A 543 12.98 24.36 -3.35
CA LEU A 543 11.82 23.64 -3.84
C LEU A 543 10.83 24.59 -4.52
N ILE A 544 10.47 24.28 -5.75
CA ILE A 544 9.38 24.91 -6.49
C ILE A 544 8.16 23.98 -6.43
N VAL A 545 7.08 24.43 -5.80
CA VAL A 545 5.79 23.74 -5.86
C VAL A 545 4.94 24.41 -6.94
N VAL A 546 4.58 23.64 -7.97
CA VAL A 546 3.71 24.06 -9.07
C VAL A 546 2.35 23.42 -8.86
N ASP A 547 1.43 24.18 -8.26
CA ASP A 547 0.06 23.76 -8.04
C ASP A 547 -0.73 23.79 -9.35
N GLU A 548 -1.61 22.82 -9.56
CA GLU A 548 -2.42 22.68 -10.79
C GLU A 548 -1.56 22.68 -12.08
N ILE A 549 -0.46 21.94 -12.07
CA ILE A 549 0.57 21.94 -13.12
C ILE A 549 0.01 21.67 -14.53
N ASN A 550 -1.11 20.96 -14.61
CA ASN A 550 -1.80 20.54 -15.82
C ASN A 550 -2.69 21.64 -16.44
N ARG A 551 -3.04 22.70 -15.68
CA ARG A 551 -3.85 23.83 -16.18
C ARG A 551 -3.08 24.82 -17.07
N GLY A 552 -1.76 24.74 -17.07
CA GLY A 552 -0.90 25.53 -17.95
C GLY A 552 -0.42 24.72 -19.16
N ASP A 553 -0.12 25.40 -20.27
CA ASP A 553 0.56 24.79 -21.42
C ASP A 553 2.03 24.55 -21.07
N LEU A 554 2.33 23.38 -20.51
CA LEU A 554 3.66 23.03 -20.02
C LEU A 554 4.76 23.15 -21.08
N PRO A 555 4.58 22.65 -22.33
CA PRO A 555 5.55 22.87 -23.39
C PRO A 555 5.88 24.34 -23.61
N ARG A 556 4.87 25.20 -23.62
CA ARG A 556 5.06 26.65 -23.79
C ARG A 556 5.72 27.31 -22.59
N ILE A 557 5.29 26.97 -21.37
CA ILE A 557 5.81 27.58 -20.14
C ILE A 557 7.28 27.22 -19.91
N LEU A 558 7.63 25.95 -20.12
CA LEU A 558 8.99 25.46 -19.89
C LEU A 558 9.93 25.81 -21.04
N GLY A 559 9.43 25.90 -22.28
CA GLY A 559 10.24 26.19 -23.45
C GLY A 559 11.45 25.25 -23.55
N GLU A 560 12.64 25.83 -23.64
CA GLU A 560 13.91 25.10 -23.71
C GLU A 560 14.35 24.43 -22.39
N LEU A 561 13.74 24.80 -21.25
CA LEU A 561 14.04 24.21 -19.94
C LEU A 561 13.72 22.73 -19.87
N ILE A 562 12.84 22.22 -20.73
CA ILE A 562 12.49 20.79 -20.82
C ILE A 562 13.74 19.90 -20.91
N THR A 563 14.81 20.40 -21.55
CA THR A 563 16.08 19.68 -21.65
C THR A 563 16.89 19.72 -20.35
N LEU A 564 16.84 20.84 -19.61
CA LEU A 564 17.62 21.05 -18.39
C LEU A 564 16.96 20.53 -17.11
N LEU A 565 15.71 20.06 -17.19
CA LEU A 565 15.03 19.45 -16.05
C LEU A 565 15.69 18.13 -15.62
N GLU A 566 16.29 17.36 -16.54
CA GLU A 566 16.93 16.07 -16.21
C GLU A 566 18.12 16.26 -15.27
N LEU A 567 18.14 15.51 -14.16
CA LEU A 567 19.11 15.68 -13.08
C LEU A 567 20.57 15.54 -13.56
N ASP A 568 20.83 14.62 -14.49
CA ASP A 568 22.16 14.38 -15.08
C ASP A 568 22.68 15.52 -15.96
N LYS A 569 21.79 16.44 -16.37
CA LYS A 569 22.11 17.63 -17.18
C LYS A 569 22.26 18.90 -16.36
N ARG A 570 21.84 18.89 -15.10
CA ARG A 570 21.92 20.03 -14.18
C ARG A 570 23.37 20.31 -13.82
N GLY A 571 23.77 21.58 -13.88
CA GLY A 571 25.14 22.02 -13.61
C GLY A 571 26.18 21.71 -14.70
N CYS A 572 25.87 20.84 -15.67
CA CYS A 572 26.84 20.40 -16.69
C CYS A 572 26.43 20.77 -18.14
N VAL A 573 25.14 20.86 -18.43
CA VAL A 573 24.61 21.30 -19.73
C VAL A 573 24.08 22.71 -19.61
N SER A 574 24.39 23.55 -20.59
CA SER A 574 23.91 24.92 -20.64
C SER A 574 23.19 25.21 -21.95
N ILE A 575 22.13 26.02 -21.89
CA ILE A 575 21.39 26.51 -23.06
C ILE A 575 21.46 28.03 -23.14
N THR A 576 21.30 28.59 -24.33
CA THR A 576 21.24 30.05 -24.51
C THR A 576 19.79 30.48 -24.59
N LEU A 577 19.35 31.33 -23.66
CA LEU A 577 17.99 31.85 -23.63
C LEU A 577 17.74 32.79 -24.83
N PRO A 578 16.57 32.73 -25.48
CA PRO A 578 16.30 33.46 -26.71
C PRO A 578 16.18 34.97 -26.50
N THR A 579 15.63 35.40 -25.35
CA THR A 579 15.34 36.80 -25.07
C THR A 579 16.57 37.52 -24.54
N SER A 580 17.20 37.01 -23.48
CA SER A 580 18.38 37.64 -22.88
C SER A 580 19.70 37.32 -23.57
N ARG A 581 19.75 36.25 -24.37
CA ARG A 581 21.00 35.66 -24.91
C ARG A 581 21.99 35.20 -23.83
N LYS A 582 21.55 35.13 -22.57
CA LYS A 582 22.36 34.60 -21.47
C LYS A 582 22.40 33.08 -21.54
N THR A 583 23.52 32.53 -21.10
CA THR A 583 23.67 31.09 -20.92
C THR A 583 23.08 30.69 -19.58
N LEU A 584 22.18 29.71 -19.57
CA LEU A 584 21.51 29.17 -18.41
C LEU A 584 21.93 27.72 -18.18
N THR A 585 22.21 27.39 -16.92
CA THR A 585 22.24 26.02 -16.40
C THR A 585 21.26 25.92 -15.23
N VAL A 586 20.73 24.73 -14.96
CA VAL A 586 19.86 24.50 -13.80
C VAL A 586 20.72 23.93 -12.67
N PRO A 587 20.70 24.51 -11.46
CA PRO A 587 21.47 24.00 -10.33
C PRO A 587 21.00 22.63 -9.84
N SER A 588 21.93 21.82 -9.34
CA SER A 588 21.65 20.46 -8.86
C SER A 588 20.90 20.42 -7.53
N ASN A 589 20.74 21.54 -6.84
CA ASN A 589 20.01 21.70 -5.57
C ASN A 589 18.60 22.31 -5.74
N VAL A 590 18.13 22.53 -6.98
CA VAL A 590 16.73 22.89 -7.25
C VAL A 590 15.86 21.62 -7.33
N ARG A 591 14.64 21.65 -6.83
CA ARG A 591 13.65 20.55 -6.92
C ARG A 591 12.30 21.11 -7.35
N ILE A 592 11.51 20.30 -8.05
CA ILE A 592 10.16 20.70 -8.51
C ILE A 592 9.15 19.66 -8.11
N ILE A 593 8.06 20.07 -7.46
CA ILE A 593 6.88 19.24 -7.23
C ILE A 593 5.70 19.87 -7.95
N GLY A 594 5.10 19.16 -8.89
CA GLY A 594 3.80 19.51 -9.47
C GLY A 594 2.67 18.84 -8.69
N THR A 595 1.54 19.51 -8.52
CA THR A 595 0.28 18.86 -8.11
C THR A 595 -0.68 18.83 -9.30
N MET A 596 -1.41 17.73 -9.45
CA MET A 596 -2.34 17.50 -10.55
C MET A 596 -3.62 16.86 -10.04
N ASN A 597 -4.77 17.50 -10.31
CA ASN A 597 -6.07 16.83 -10.15
C ASN A 597 -6.33 15.98 -11.39
N SER A 598 -6.52 14.67 -11.22
CA SER A 598 -6.74 13.75 -12.34
C SER A 598 -8.17 13.77 -12.88
N ALA A 599 -9.16 14.16 -12.06
CA ALA A 599 -10.57 14.28 -12.45
C ALA A 599 -10.87 15.46 -13.40
N ASP A 600 -10.01 16.47 -13.46
CA ASP A 600 -10.35 17.72 -14.13
C ASP A 600 -10.24 17.58 -15.66
N ARG A 601 -11.40 17.67 -16.33
CA ARG A 601 -11.53 17.51 -17.79
C ARG A 601 -11.14 18.77 -18.57
N SER A 602 -10.94 19.91 -17.89
CA SER A 602 -10.67 21.22 -18.50
C SER A 602 -9.19 21.46 -18.89
N VAL A 603 -8.39 20.40 -18.93
CA VAL A 603 -6.96 20.45 -18.73
C VAL A 603 -6.19 20.04 -19.99
N SER A 604 -5.05 20.69 -20.24
CA SER A 604 -4.13 20.29 -21.32
C SER A 604 -3.44 18.95 -21.00
N HIS A 605 -3.45 18.00 -21.95
CA HIS A 605 -2.73 16.74 -21.78
C HIS A 605 -1.22 17.01 -21.63
N ILE A 606 -0.60 16.47 -20.57
CA ILE A 606 0.86 16.53 -20.40
C ILE A 606 1.50 15.69 -21.50
N ASP A 607 2.27 16.33 -22.39
CA ASP A 607 2.97 15.64 -23.48
C ASP A 607 3.90 14.55 -22.92
N SER A 608 3.95 13.42 -23.62
CA SER A 608 4.89 12.32 -23.40
C SER A 608 6.34 12.75 -23.12
N ALA A 609 6.83 13.78 -23.80
CA ALA A 609 8.19 14.30 -23.68
C ALA A 609 8.45 14.99 -22.34
N ILE A 610 7.41 15.57 -21.74
CA ILE A 610 7.43 16.17 -20.40
C ILE A 610 7.19 15.06 -19.37
N ARG A 611 6.23 14.17 -19.62
CA ARG A 611 5.90 13.05 -18.73
C ARG A 611 7.13 12.18 -18.39
N ARG A 612 8.00 11.88 -19.37
CA ARG A 612 9.24 11.12 -19.13
C ARG A 612 10.26 11.84 -18.21
N ARG A 613 10.14 13.16 -18.04
CA ARG A 613 11.04 13.98 -17.22
C ARG A 613 10.59 14.06 -15.78
N PHE A 614 9.30 13.96 -15.51
CA PHE A 614 8.77 13.90 -14.15
C PHE A 614 8.73 12.47 -13.63
N GLY A 615 8.83 12.32 -12.32
CA GLY A 615 8.32 11.15 -11.60
C GLY A 615 6.83 11.35 -11.32
N PHE A 616 6.02 10.30 -11.32
CA PHE A 616 4.58 10.41 -11.03
C PHE A 616 4.26 9.57 -9.79
N ILE A 617 3.52 10.15 -8.85
CA ILE A 617 3.03 9.47 -7.65
C ILE A 617 1.53 9.68 -7.58
N ASP A 618 0.79 8.57 -7.52
CA ASP A 618 -0.65 8.56 -7.29
C ASP A 618 -0.93 8.70 -5.79
N VAL A 619 -1.61 9.79 -5.41
CA VAL A 619 -2.03 10.09 -4.04
C VAL A 619 -3.50 9.73 -3.90
N GLN A 620 -3.76 8.56 -3.30
CA GLN A 620 -5.09 7.99 -3.12
C GLN A 620 -5.81 8.61 -1.91
N PRO A 621 -7.15 8.52 -1.84
CA PRO A 621 -7.90 8.84 -0.64
C PRO A 621 -7.42 8.01 0.56
N ASP A 622 -7.10 8.68 1.67
CA ASP A 622 -6.73 8.04 2.92
C ASP A 622 -7.94 8.02 3.86
N VAL A 623 -8.64 6.89 3.91
CA VAL A 623 -9.82 6.70 4.78
C VAL A 623 -9.43 6.45 6.23
N ASP A 624 -8.20 6.01 6.50
CA ASP A 624 -7.71 5.71 7.85
C ASP A 624 -7.59 7.00 8.69
N CYS A 625 -7.50 8.18 8.06
CA CYS A 625 -7.51 9.46 8.78
C CYS A 625 -8.91 9.95 9.19
N LEU A 626 -9.99 9.29 8.76
CA LEU A 626 -11.40 9.64 9.06
C LEU A 626 -11.96 8.84 10.24
N ASP A 627 -11.19 8.77 11.32
CA ASP A 627 -11.57 8.11 12.57
C ASP A 627 -12.63 8.94 13.33
N GLY A 628 -13.90 8.80 12.94
CA GLY A 628 -15.03 9.50 13.56
C GLY A 628 -16.40 8.94 13.17
N GLU A 629 -17.36 9.15 14.06
CA GLU A 629 -18.77 8.84 13.83
C GLU A 629 -19.63 10.05 14.21
N ILE A 630 -20.64 10.35 13.41
CA ILE A 630 -21.62 11.39 13.68
C ILE A 630 -23.00 10.74 13.70
N GLU A 631 -23.60 10.63 14.88
CA GLU A 631 -24.97 10.09 15.08
C GLU A 631 -25.24 8.75 14.34
N GLY A 632 -24.34 7.75 14.46
CA GLY A 632 -24.45 6.46 13.76
C GLY A 632 -23.65 6.38 12.47
N LEU A 633 -23.37 7.50 11.81
CA LEU A 633 -22.64 7.51 10.54
C LEU A 633 -21.13 7.43 10.75
N GLY A 634 -20.51 6.31 10.41
CA GLY A 634 -19.05 6.20 10.30
C GLY A 634 -18.51 6.96 9.09
N LEU A 635 -17.68 7.99 9.30
CA LEU A 635 -17.20 8.88 8.23
C LEU A 635 -16.32 8.17 7.20
N ALA A 636 -15.44 7.27 7.65
CA ALA A 636 -14.64 6.43 6.77
C ALA A 636 -15.52 5.55 5.87
N SER A 637 -16.52 4.87 6.46
CA SER A 637 -17.46 4.01 5.71
C SER A 637 -18.32 4.80 4.73
N PHE A 638 -18.73 6.01 5.10
CA PHE A 638 -19.42 6.92 4.20
C PHE A 638 -18.56 7.28 2.98
N LEU A 639 -17.30 7.69 3.21
CA LEU A 639 -16.40 8.05 2.10
C LEU A 639 -16.08 6.85 1.21
N GLU A 640 -15.84 5.67 1.79
CA GLU A 640 -15.63 4.43 1.04
C GLU A 640 -16.84 4.13 0.13
N GLY A 641 -18.06 4.10 0.68
CA GLY A 641 -19.27 3.82 -0.09
C GLY A 641 -19.57 4.86 -1.17
N LEU A 642 -19.29 6.14 -0.91
CA LEU A 642 -19.39 7.19 -1.91
C LEU A 642 -18.35 7.00 -3.04
N ASN A 643 -17.10 6.70 -2.68
CA ASN A 643 -16.01 6.49 -3.63
C ASN A 643 -16.18 5.24 -4.48
N GLU A 644 -16.77 4.17 -3.94
CA GLU A 644 -17.13 2.97 -4.71
C GLU A 644 -18.12 3.31 -5.83
N ARG A 645 -19.16 4.08 -5.51
CA ARG A 645 -20.17 4.50 -6.51
C ARG A 645 -19.59 5.45 -7.55
N LEU A 646 -18.75 6.40 -7.14
CA LEU A 646 -18.07 7.33 -8.06
C LEU A 646 -17.10 6.60 -8.98
N ALA A 647 -16.32 5.66 -8.44
CA ALA A 647 -15.39 4.85 -9.24
C ALA A 647 -16.14 3.96 -10.23
N ALA A 648 -17.31 3.43 -9.85
CA ALA A 648 -18.14 2.63 -10.75
C ALA A 648 -18.73 3.46 -11.91
N GLU A 649 -19.20 4.69 -11.66
CA GLU A 649 -19.84 5.53 -12.67
C GLU A 649 -18.83 6.31 -13.54
N PHE A 650 -17.76 6.85 -12.94
CA PHE A 650 -16.84 7.77 -13.60
C PHE A 650 -15.38 7.30 -13.65
N GLY A 651 -15.05 6.20 -12.98
CA GLY A 651 -13.69 5.67 -12.88
C GLY A 651 -12.91 6.18 -11.66
N PRO A 652 -11.73 5.59 -11.37
CA PRO A 652 -11.00 5.78 -10.11
C PRO A 652 -10.51 7.23 -9.90
N ASP A 653 -10.26 7.99 -10.96
CA ASP A 653 -9.81 9.39 -10.86
C ASP A 653 -10.85 10.36 -10.28
N HIS A 654 -12.13 9.97 -10.26
CA HIS A 654 -13.25 10.81 -9.79
C HIS A 654 -13.65 10.54 -8.34
N GLN A 655 -12.84 9.79 -7.59
CA GLN A 655 -13.03 9.63 -6.15
C GLN A 655 -12.87 10.99 -5.41
N LEU A 656 -13.29 11.05 -4.15
CA LEU A 656 -13.02 12.17 -3.26
C LEU A 656 -12.02 11.73 -2.20
N GLY A 657 -11.10 12.64 -1.88
CA GLY A 657 -10.21 12.49 -0.75
C GLY A 657 -10.86 12.92 0.57
N GLN A 658 -10.15 12.59 1.65
CA GLN A 658 -10.51 12.83 3.04
C GLN A 658 -10.73 14.29 3.41
N ALA A 659 -10.14 15.27 2.69
CA ALA A 659 -10.14 16.66 3.11
C ALA A 659 -11.55 17.25 3.30
N TYR A 660 -12.54 16.78 2.53
CA TYR A 660 -13.94 17.20 2.66
C TYR A 660 -14.60 16.81 3.98
N LEU A 661 -14.02 15.84 4.69
CA LEU A 661 -14.50 15.32 5.96
C LEU A 661 -13.52 15.63 7.11
N LEU A 662 -12.62 16.58 6.88
CA LEU A 662 -11.69 17.09 7.89
C LEU A 662 -11.93 18.59 8.15
N SER A 663 -11.75 18.99 9.40
CA SER A 663 -11.67 20.37 9.87
C SER A 663 -10.45 20.48 10.77
N ASP A 664 -9.50 21.35 10.42
CA ASP A 664 -8.22 21.53 11.13
C ASP A 664 -7.42 20.21 11.33
N ASP A 665 -7.28 19.42 10.26
CA ASP A 665 -6.67 18.07 10.24
C ASP A 665 -7.36 17.05 11.16
N ARG A 666 -8.63 17.28 11.54
CA ARG A 666 -9.41 16.35 12.38
C ARG A 666 -10.73 15.98 11.72
N PRO A 667 -11.21 14.73 11.88
CA PRO A 667 -12.54 14.34 11.40
C PRO A 667 -13.63 15.28 11.91
N LEU A 668 -14.64 15.50 11.06
CA LEU A 668 -15.84 16.23 11.47
C LEU A 668 -16.46 15.59 12.72
N THR A 669 -17.00 16.41 13.61
CA THR A 669 -17.55 15.93 14.89
C THR A 669 -19.02 16.30 15.10
N THR A 670 -19.56 17.23 14.31
CA THR A 670 -20.96 17.66 14.45
C THR A 670 -21.76 17.47 13.17
N VAL A 671 -23.06 17.27 13.35
CA VAL A 671 -24.04 17.13 12.26
C VAL A 671 -24.05 18.36 11.35
N GLU A 672 -23.91 19.56 11.92
CA GLU A 672 -23.87 20.80 11.15
C GLU A 672 -22.65 20.86 10.24
N GLN A 673 -21.48 20.42 10.72
CA GLN A 673 -20.27 20.34 9.90
C GLN A 673 -20.46 19.34 8.76
N LEU A 674 -21.01 18.15 9.04
CA LEU A 674 -21.30 17.15 8.03
C LEU A 674 -22.30 17.66 6.99
N SER A 675 -23.38 18.30 7.43
CA SER A 675 -24.38 18.88 6.56
C SER A 675 -23.79 19.96 5.66
N HIS A 676 -22.90 20.79 6.20
CA HIS A 676 -22.20 21.80 5.41
C HIS A 676 -21.31 21.15 4.34
N ALA A 677 -20.41 20.25 4.75
CA ALA A 677 -19.51 19.55 3.85
C ALA A 677 -20.28 18.81 2.75
N PHE A 678 -21.34 18.09 3.11
CA PHE A 678 -22.13 17.32 2.15
C PHE A 678 -22.84 18.21 1.12
N HIS A 679 -23.61 19.20 1.56
CA HIS A 679 -24.46 19.98 0.65
C HIS A 679 -23.71 21.10 -0.09
N HIS A 680 -22.61 21.61 0.46
CA HIS A 680 -21.90 22.77 -0.09
C HIS A 680 -20.56 22.43 -0.73
N GLU A 681 -20.00 21.24 -0.50
CA GLU A 681 -18.71 20.85 -1.08
C GLU A 681 -18.84 19.56 -1.89
N ILE A 682 -19.34 18.48 -1.29
CA ILE A 682 -19.44 17.16 -1.96
C ILE A 682 -20.49 17.18 -3.08
N VAL A 683 -21.74 17.58 -2.77
CA VAL A 683 -22.84 17.56 -3.75
C VAL A 683 -22.54 18.44 -4.97
N PRO A 684 -22.05 19.69 -4.84
CA PRO A 684 -21.68 20.50 -6.01
C PRO A 684 -20.59 19.85 -6.87
N LEU A 685 -19.57 19.24 -6.27
CA LEU A 685 -18.50 18.57 -7.00
C LEU A 685 -19.02 17.35 -7.78
N VAL A 686 -19.79 16.48 -7.13
CA VAL A 686 -20.40 15.31 -7.78
C VAL A 686 -21.36 15.76 -8.90
N SER A 687 -22.10 16.84 -8.68
CA SER A 687 -22.98 17.41 -9.71
C SER A 687 -22.22 17.90 -10.94
N ASP A 688 -21.01 18.46 -10.75
CA ASP A 688 -20.13 18.87 -11.84
C ASP A 688 -19.63 17.67 -12.65
N TYR A 689 -19.26 16.56 -11.98
CA TYR A 689 -18.90 15.31 -12.66
C TYR A 689 -20.03 14.77 -13.54
N CYS A 690 -21.28 14.94 -13.10
CA CYS A 690 -22.47 14.53 -13.84
C CYS A 690 -22.79 15.45 -15.04
N LEU A 691 -22.16 16.63 -15.17
CA LEU A 691 -22.38 17.59 -16.26
C LEU A 691 -23.87 17.90 -16.52
N GLY A 692 -24.66 18.01 -15.43
CA GLY A 692 -26.10 18.28 -15.50
C GLY A 692 -26.97 17.09 -15.89
N ARG A 693 -26.44 15.85 -15.90
CA ARG A 693 -27.20 14.62 -16.15
C ARG A 693 -27.79 14.07 -14.84
N PRO A 694 -29.12 14.16 -14.63
CA PRO A 694 -29.74 13.77 -13.37
C PRO A 694 -29.68 12.26 -13.12
N GLU A 695 -29.66 11.45 -14.18
CA GLU A 695 -29.55 9.98 -14.08
C GLU A 695 -28.22 9.56 -13.42
N GLN A 696 -27.09 10.14 -13.86
CA GLN A 696 -25.78 9.82 -13.29
C GLN A 696 -25.66 10.30 -11.83
N LEU A 697 -26.28 11.45 -11.53
CA LEU A 697 -26.33 11.96 -10.17
C LEU A 697 -27.13 11.02 -9.24
N ARG A 698 -28.19 10.37 -9.76
CA ARG A 698 -28.96 9.34 -9.06
C ARG A 698 -28.17 8.05 -8.84
N GLU A 699 -27.41 7.60 -9.82
CA GLU A 699 -26.56 6.40 -9.65
C GLU A 699 -25.58 6.57 -8.48
N VAL A 700 -25.05 7.77 -8.29
CA VAL A 700 -24.15 8.07 -7.18
C VAL A 700 -24.90 8.33 -5.87
N LEU A 701 -25.81 9.30 -5.85
CA LEU A 701 -26.43 9.79 -4.60
C LEU A 701 -27.73 9.06 -4.20
N GLY A 702 -28.26 8.19 -5.06
CA GLY A 702 -29.45 7.39 -4.80
C GLY A 702 -30.69 8.23 -4.45
N GLN A 703 -31.39 7.82 -3.38
CA GLN A 703 -32.63 8.46 -2.87
C GLN A 703 -32.46 9.92 -2.43
N LEU A 704 -31.23 10.46 -2.40
CA LEU A 704 -30.96 11.87 -2.12
C LEU A 704 -31.25 12.77 -3.32
N VAL A 705 -31.56 12.23 -4.50
CA VAL A 705 -31.93 12.99 -5.70
C VAL A 705 -33.42 12.82 -5.97
N ASP A 706 -34.13 13.93 -6.12
CA ASP A 706 -35.56 13.91 -6.40
C ASP A 706 -35.87 13.40 -7.82
N ASP A 707 -36.81 12.46 -7.93
CA ASP A 707 -37.17 11.79 -9.18
C ASP A 707 -37.77 12.73 -10.24
N ARG A 708 -38.39 13.83 -9.82
CA ARG A 708 -39.09 14.75 -10.73
C ARG A 708 -38.21 15.91 -11.17
N SER A 709 -37.42 16.45 -10.26
CA SER A 709 -36.60 17.65 -10.48
C SER A 709 -35.15 17.34 -10.82
N GLY A 710 -34.67 16.12 -10.52
CA GLY A 710 -33.27 15.73 -10.73
C GLY A 710 -32.30 16.50 -9.81
N ARG A 711 -32.81 17.13 -8.75
CA ARG A 711 -32.03 17.93 -7.80
C ARG A 711 -31.82 17.18 -6.50
N VAL A 712 -30.72 17.47 -5.82
CA VAL A 712 -30.46 16.93 -4.48
C VAL A 712 -31.45 17.50 -3.48
N VAL A 713 -32.10 16.60 -2.74
CA VAL A 713 -33.07 16.92 -1.70
C VAL A 713 -32.36 17.59 -0.54
N GLN A 714 -32.86 18.76 -0.13
CA GLN A 714 -32.41 19.42 1.08
C GLN A 714 -33.03 18.69 2.28
N THR A 715 -32.19 18.01 3.05
CA THR A 715 -32.60 17.28 4.25
C THR A 715 -32.39 18.14 5.49
N ASN A 716 -33.18 17.90 6.55
CA ASN A 716 -32.88 18.46 7.86
C ASN A 716 -31.50 17.93 8.29
N PRO A 717 -30.56 18.79 8.74
CA PRO A 717 -29.22 18.35 9.15
C PRO A 717 -29.26 17.14 10.09
N ARG A 718 -30.17 17.11 11.06
CA ARG A 718 -30.31 16.00 12.03
C ARG A 718 -30.67 14.65 11.42
N ASP A 719 -31.33 14.64 10.26
CA ASP A 719 -31.71 13.40 9.59
C ASP A 719 -30.62 12.92 8.62
N LEU A 720 -29.69 13.81 8.24
CA LEU A 720 -28.68 13.53 7.23
C LEU A 720 -27.76 12.35 7.57
N PRO A 721 -27.20 12.21 8.79
CA PRO A 721 -26.30 11.09 9.09
C PRO A 721 -26.97 9.72 8.84
N ARG A 722 -28.20 9.56 9.34
CA ARG A 722 -28.99 8.34 9.13
C ARG A 722 -29.30 8.07 7.65
N ILE A 723 -29.58 9.13 6.88
CA ILE A 723 -29.85 8.97 5.44
C ILE A 723 -28.58 8.55 4.70
N LEU A 724 -27.43 9.18 4.99
CA LEU A 724 -26.15 8.83 4.38
C LEU A 724 -25.72 7.40 4.76
N GLU A 725 -25.95 7.00 6.01
CA GLU A 725 -25.69 5.63 6.47
C GLU A 725 -26.51 4.64 5.66
N LYS A 726 -27.81 4.93 5.50
CA LYS A 726 -28.70 4.08 4.72
C LYS A 726 -28.20 3.92 3.28
N VAL A 727 -27.90 5.04 2.62
CA VAL A 727 -27.55 5.06 1.18
C VAL A 727 -26.17 4.45 0.92
N PHE A 728 -25.15 4.88 1.66
CA PHE A 728 -23.76 4.57 1.32
C PHE A 728 -23.17 3.41 2.11
N VAL A 729 -23.78 3.02 3.23
CA VAL A 729 -23.25 1.97 4.12
C VAL A 729 -24.11 0.71 4.09
N THR A 730 -25.43 0.81 4.15
CA THR A 730 -26.31 -0.38 4.26
C THR A 730 -26.88 -0.90 2.93
N ASP A 731 -27.07 -0.06 1.92
CA ASP A 731 -27.75 -0.43 0.65
C ASP A 731 -26.86 -1.09 -0.41
N SER A 732 -25.58 -1.35 -0.12
CA SER A 732 -24.63 -1.90 -1.11
C SER A 732 -24.85 -3.38 -1.46
N GLY A 733 -25.94 -4.00 -0.99
CA GLY A 733 -26.15 -5.46 -1.04
C GLY A 733 -27.25 -6.03 -1.93
N ASP A 734 -28.37 -5.34 -2.22
CA ASP A 734 -29.60 -6.12 -2.56
C ASP A 734 -30.44 -5.72 -3.79
N ASP A 735 -30.12 -4.64 -4.53
CA ASP A 735 -31.08 -4.14 -5.56
C ASP A 735 -30.65 -4.34 -7.03
N ARG A 736 -29.60 -5.13 -7.32
CA ARG A 736 -29.14 -5.37 -8.70
C ARG A 736 -29.75 -6.61 -9.38
N SER A 737 -30.64 -7.36 -8.73
CA SER A 737 -31.20 -8.60 -9.29
C SER A 737 -32.64 -8.55 -9.79
N GLU A 738 -33.44 -7.51 -9.53
CA GLU A 738 -34.89 -7.57 -9.87
C GLU A 738 -35.34 -6.83 -11.13
N ASP A 739 -34.57 -5.91 -11.74
CA ASP A 739 -35.10 -5.08 -12.84
C ASP A 739 -34.66 -5.43 -14.28
N ARG A 740 -34.13 -6.64 -14.52
CA ARG A 740 -33.88 -7.16 -15.89
C ARG A 740 -34.95 -8.12 -16.42
N GLY A 741 -36.10 -8.19 -15.74
CA GLY A 741 -37.15 -9.16 -16.04
C GLY A 741 -38.50 -8.56 -16.41
N ARG A 742 -38.59 -7.40 -17.09
CA ARG A 742 -39.90 -6.87 -17.52
C ARG A 742 -39.88 -5.82 -18.64
N ILE A 743 -39.19 -6.09 -19.75
CA ILE A 743 -39.54 -5.46 -21.05
C ILE A 743 -39.49 -6.54 -22.12
N GLY A 744 -40.66 -7.08 -22.44
CA GLY A 744 -40.85 -8.16 -23.39
C GLY A 744 -42.33 -8.55 -23.49
N GLU A 745 -43.20 -7.58 -23.72
CA GLU A 745 -44.44 -7.68 -24.50
C GLU A 745 -44.99 -6.28 -24.83
#